data_AF-A0A7S3V774-F1
#
_entry.id   AF-A0A7S3V774-F1
#
_cell.length_a   1.000
_cell.length_b   1.000
_cell.length_c   1.000
_cell.angle_alpha   90.00
_cell.angle_beta   90.00
_cell.angle_gamma   90.00
#
_symmetry.space_group_name_H-M   'P 1'
#
loop_
_entity.id
_entity.type
_entity.pdbx_description
1 polymer ?
#
loop_
_entity_poly.entity_id
_entity_poly.type
_entity_poly.pdbx_seq_one_letter_code
_entity_poly.pdbx_strand_id
1 'polypeptide(L)'
;ANPSSVTLGTVEQNIFIPNLATNPQLKTTAVAAMFGQSPLCLASLEDPSKVDDLKIGTHEDTVEVMKRIFPSYNVVASPRATKNTDLLNGEFGAIQAYTTTEVPALRRQLGKEPYVTPLEGLNGTKLGYSQVIFAADECLQDGGQREIIKAFCEATFEGYADAVRNPEEAARMVAEAKKLLNLDDEGNDHWYPSIDFDVEMLAKCNDFVKMTFHGDRYGVINSERWSDANRWLLKGEKVTPNFGFDPDLWQPPTNLLSGNAIAQKTMENAKASATFFEQTYGRKPSLAVLTVGDLKRYEHSNRRFQIYSNSASSWFSKSSTGNANGFDVMEINLDASTTTDDLLSQIYHLRDADGIQLMWPLPDHIDTARVYSAIDVAKDVDGIHYVGQVEIGNKGAYPPVTPAAAITLIEEYKIDIEGKRVLVIGRSPIIGSPIAHMVREKGGLVTVAHSQAGKENLKKLVGEAQVVICCAGLPGLVQAEWLNGAEVLNVGTTFDPSIDSLVSDVQGDIGKYASRYSPVPGGIGPISAPMLFKNVAKAAWDRMSSTGAVHDNGWEEKPASLKKMFHFSSYTSAIEACQKVDRLSTVMDHHANMKLTHHCVDGVDLEMEFFTFEAKKITEKDFGAANAIDMVLSEDKVEMSKYSYNLAESSIAKYPANPRGSSKLLKVDSSSNVTYYDNFSDAFAKLSKGAHLVFNDSRVLDARLFLAVNGAEVELMILDLGSIDVGDSCKSTHLHAMIRLPDVNVGDIFEESNGHGRIEVVGVKGIWEEDEKSDGNGIECFVKIASDKSVENFLEMAGSVPIPPYLHRKDEEKDKEAYNNTYAANAGSVAAPTAGLHFTEEVLDEIGSENCSYLSLHVGAGTFKPVMVKDARDHAMHAETFAVPVKELKNIIVALKAQKPLIVVGTTSSRTLESLFWCGVKRIRGLDKNIDELSLDQFEWVPLSVGEGRNVSRIAAFEALIEGLGDDEVISGRTSLMIAPPYYEFHVVDHLVTNFHAPDSTLMLLVSAFLKDSSG
;
A
#
# COMPACT_ATOMS: atom_id res chain seq x y z
N ALA A 1 -0.38 13.75 59.34
CA ALA A 1 -0.98 15.10 59.36
C ALA A 1 -1.64 15.35 60.72
N ASN A 2 -1.65 16.60 61.20
CA ASN A 2 -2.46 17.01 62.33
C ASN A 2 -3.94 17.01 61.87
N PRO A 3 -4.90 16.35 62.55
CA PRO A 3 -6.31 16.28 62.12
C PRO A 3 -7.03 17.64 62.09
N SER A 4 -6.35 18.75 62.38
CA SER A 4 -6.87 20.12 62.32
C SER A 4 -6.44 20.92 61.09
N SER A 5 -5.66 20.36 60.16
CA SER A 5 -5.12 21.09 58.99
C SER A 5 -5.29 20.32 57.68
N VAL A 6 -5.89 20.96 56.66
CA VAL A 6 -5.97 20.44 55.28
C VAL A 6 -4.62 20.61 54.60
N THR A 7 -4.05 19.52 54.06
CA THR A 7 -2.78 19.55 53.32
C THR A 7 -3.03 19.16 51.86
N LEU A 8 -2.65 20.04 50.94
CA LEU A 8 -2.76 19.85 49.50
C LEU A 8 -1.39 20.07 48.86
N GLY A 9 -1.10 19.31 47.83
CA GLY A 9 0.09 19.49 47.01
C GLY A 9 -0.21 19.23 45.54
N THR A 10 0.67 19.69 44.67
CA THR A 10 0.63 19.36 43.24
C THR A 10 1.86 18.58 42.83
N VAL A 11 1.68 17.52 42.04
CA VAL A 11 2.77 16.72 41.47
C VAL A 11 2.31 16.09 40.16
N GLU A 12 3.23 15.58 39.37
CA GLU A 12 2.94 14.89 38.13
C GLU A 12 2.53 13.43 38.37
N GLN A 13 1.62 12.91 37.54
CA GLN A 13 1.15 11.52 37.65
C GLN A 13 2.28 10.48 37.56
N ASN A 14 3.25 10.66 36.65
CA ASN A 14 4.41 9.78 36.45
C ASN A 14 5.36 9.73 37.65
N ILE A 15 5.33 10.72 38.53
CA ILE A 15 6.08 10.73 39.78
C ILE A 15 5.20 10.18 40.91
N PHE A 16 3.96 10.66 41.01
CA PHE A 16 3.04 10.32 42.10
C PHE A 16 2.76 8.83 42.17
N ILE A 17 2.40 8.21 41.03
CA ILE A 17 1.87 6.84 41.00
C ILE A 17 2.94 5.79 41.34
N PRO A 18 4.15 5.81 40.75
CA PRO A 18 5.21 4.88 41.16
C PRO A 18 5.62 5.05 42.63
N ASN A 19 5.67 6.28 43.14
CA ASN A 19 5.99 6.54 44.55
C ASN A 19 4.90 6.03 45.49
N LEU A 20 3.62 6.25 45.17
CA LEU A 20 2.49 5.73 45.95
C LEU A 20 2.47 4.20 45.97
N ALA A 21 2.74 3.57 44.81
CA ALA A 21 2.78 2.11 44.70
C ALA A 21 3.93 1.47 45.49
N THR A 22 5.07 2.15 45.58
CA THR A 22 6.25 1.69 46.34
C THR A 22 6.18 2.03 47.83
N ASN A 23 5.44 3.08 48.19
CA ASN A 23 5.31 3.60 49.55
C ASN A 23 3.83 3.78 49.96
N PRO A 24 3.05 2.69 50.11
CA PRO A 24 1.62 2.77 50.44
C PRO A 24 1.32 3.46 51.79
N GLN A 25 2.31 3.55 52.69
CA GLN A 25 2.22 4.26 53.97
C GLN A 25 2.07 5.78 53.84
N LEU A 26 2.28 6.35 52.65
CA LEU A 26 2.10 7.79 52.41
C LEU A 26 0.66 8.26 52.63
N LYS A 27 -0.33 7.37 52.46
CA LYS A 27 -1.77 7.66 52.64
C LYS A 27 -2.21 8.95 51.94
N THR A 28 -1.90 9.05 50.65
CA THR A 28 -2.25 10.20 49.82
C THR A 28 -3.07 9.76 48.62
N THR A 29 -4.04 10.58 48.24
CA THR A 29 -4.98 10.30 47.16
C THR A 29 -5.08 11.50 46.23
N ALA A 30 -5.07 11.26 44.91
CA ALA A 30 -5.33 12.29 43.91
C ALA A 30 -6.81 12.67 43.89
N VAL A 31 -7.11 13.97 43.71
CA VAL A 31 -8.49 14.50 43.76
C VAL A 31 -8.85 15.41 42.56
N ALA A 32 -7.88 15.83 41.74
CA ALA A 32 -8.08 16.67 40.56
C ALA A 32 -6.91 16.52 39.56
N ALA A 33 -7.13 16.73 38.25
CA ALA A 33 -6.08 16.72 37.21
C ALA A 33 -6.22 17.88 36.25
N MET A 34 -5.12 18.59 36.08
CA MET A 34 -5.15 19.86 35.36
C MET A 34 -4.91 19.71 33.85
N PHE A 35 -4.26 18.65 33.37
CA PHE A 35 -3.96 18.45 31.95
C PHE A 35 -4.60 17.17 31.40
N GLY A 36 -5.11 17.22 30.16
CA GLY A 36 -5.77 16.06 29.53
C GLY A 36 -4.80 15.02 28.97
N GLN A 37 -3.57 15.44 28.67
CA GLN A 37 -2.52 14.59 28.10
C GLN A 37 -1.15 15.15 28.48
N SER A 38 -0.08 14.46 28.08
CA SER A 38 1.26 14.88 28.47
C SER A 38 1.81 16.08 27.70
N PRO A 39 2.23 17.19 28.35
CA PRO A 39 2.95 18.27 27.68
C PRO A 39 4.44 17.95 27.45
N LEU A 40 4.90 16.78 27.89
CA LEU A 40 6.28 16.34 27.78
C LEU A 40 6.65 15.93 26.34
N CYS A 41 7.81 16.40 25.90
CA CYS A 41 8.36 16.18 24.59
C CYS A 41 9.87 15.92 24.66
N LEU A 42 10.42 15.45 23.54
CA LEU A 42 11.85 15.48 23.26
C LEU A 42 12.14 16.73 22.43
N ALA A 43 13.04 17.60 22.92
CA ALA A 43 13.50 18.78 22.19
C ALA A 43 14.95 18.58 21.72
N SER A 44 15.26 18.94 20.48
CA SER A 44 16.61 18.85 19.91
C SER A 44 16.91 19.98 18.92
N LEU A 45 18.19 20.20 18.64
CA LEU A 45 18.64 21.22 17.69
C LEU A 45 18.61 20.72 16.23
N GLU A 46 18.70 19.41 16.04
CA GLU A 46 18.62 18.70 14.76
C GLU A 46 17.62 17.54 14.86
N ASP A 47 17.24 16.96 13.71
CA ASP A 47 16.32 15.84 13.65
C ASP A 47 16.88 14.62 14.41
N PRO A 48 16.27 14.21 15.53
CA PRO A 48 16.84 13.17 16.40
C PRO A 48 16.87 11.79 15.74
N SER A 49 16.13 11.57 14.65
CA SER A 49 16.16 10.32 13.88
C SER A 49 17.43 10.16 13.02
N LYS A 50 18.17 11.25 12.82
CA LYS A 50 19.38 11.29 11.96
C LYS A 50 20.68 11.26 12.76
N VAL A 51 20.58 11.16 14.09
CA VAL A 51 21.73 11.18 14.99
C VAL A 51 22.00 9.77 15.51
N ASP A 52 23.12 9.20 15.08
CA ASP A 52 23.62 7.93 15.63
C ASP A 52 24.04 8.11 17.09
N ASP A 53 23.67 7.17 17.96
CA ASP A 53 23.99 7.15 19.40
C ASP A 53 23.53 8.42 20.17
N LEU A 54 22.30 8.88 19.88
CA LEU A 54 21.71 10.06 20.50
C LEU A 54 21.72 9.97 22.04
N LYS A 55 22.40 10.92 22.67
CA LYS A 55 22.43 11.10 24.14
C LYS A 55 21.33 12.04 24.58
N ILE A 56 20.41 11.53 25.41
CA ILE A 56 19.21 12.24 25.88
C ILE A 56 19.40 12.69 27.33
N GLY A 57 19.35 14.00 27.58
CA GLY A 57 19.36 14.58 28.93
C GLY A 57 17.94 14.67 29.51
N THR A 58 17.71 14.15 30.71
CA THR A 58 16.37 14.13 31.34
C THR A 58 16.46 14.41 32.84
N HIS A 59 15.37 14.82 33.48
CA HIS A 59 15.37 15.00 34.93
C HIS A 59 15.65 13.69 35.67
N GLU A 60 16.35 13.77 36.81
CA GLU A 60 16.76 12.61 37.62
C GLU A 60 15.60 11.63 37.93
N ASP A 61 14.42 12.16 38.22
CA ASP A 61 13.19 11.43 38.55
C ASP A 61 12.46 10.83 37.34
N THR A 62 12.90 11.14 36.12
CA THR A 62 12.27 10.68 34.87
C THR A 62 13.18 9.80 34.02
N VAL A 63 14.43 9.57 34.43
CA VAL A 63 15.42 8.73 33.71
C VAL A 63 14.85 7.35 33.37
N GLU A 64 14.24 6.66 34.33
CA GLU A 64 13.72 5.31 34.12
C GLU A 64 12.49 5.29 33.19
N VAL A 65 11.66 6.33 33.24
CA VAL A 65 10.52 6.50 32.31
C VAL A 65 11.06 6.73 30.89
N MET A 66 12.05 7.61 30.73
CA MET A 66 12.63 7.92 29.42
C MET A 66 13.40 6.73 28.82
N LYS A 67 14.15 5.95 29.61
CA LYS A 67 14.76 4.69 29.15
C LYS A 67 13.73 3.69 28.64
N ARG A 68 12.56 3.66 29.26
CA ARG A 68 11.46 2.79 28.80
C ARG A 68 10.88 3.25 27.46
N ILE A 69 10.76 4.56 27.26
CA ILE A 69 10.29 5.14 25.98
C ILE A 69 11.37 4.98 24.91
N PHE A 70 12.64 5.07 25.28
CA PHE A 70 13.78 5.10 24.37
C PHE A 70 14.82 4.03 24.75
N PRO A 71 14.50 2.73 24.58
CA PRO A 71 15.33 1.64 25.08
C PRO A 71 16.69 1.54 24.36
N SER A 72 16.79 2.09 23.16
CA SER A 72 17.98 2.03 22.31
C SER A 72 18.88 3.25 22.42
N TYR A 73 18.51 4.27 23.20
CA TYR A 73 19.25 5.53 23.30
C TYR A 73 19.92 5.70 24.67
N ASN A 74 20.98 6.50 24.72
CA ASN A 74 21.70 6.79 25.95
C ASN A 74 20.98 7.88 26.77
N VAL A 75 20.10 7.46 27.68
CA VAL A 75 19.33 8.37 28.55
C VAL A 75 20.06 8.59 29.87
N VAL A 76 20.37 9.85 30.18
CA VAL A 76 21.15 10.27 31.36
C VAL A 76 20.50 11.44 32.09
N ALA A 77 20.74 11.53 33.39
CA ALA A 77 20.27 12.63 34.22
C ALA A 77 20.96 13.96 33.85
N SER A 78 20.19 15.04 33.82
CA SER A 78 20.65 16.43 33.69
C SER A 78 19.98 17.30 34.77
N PRO A 79 20.71 18.24 35.40
CA PRO A 79 20.14 19.14 36.40
C PRO A 79 18.99 19.98 35.85
N ARG A 80 17.93 20.19 36.65
CA ARG A 80 16.78 21.03 36.27
C ARG A 80 17.17 22.47 35.91
N ALA A 81 18.27 22.97 36.47
CA ALA A 81 18.67 24.37 36.32
C ALA A 81 19.38 24.69 34.99
N THR A 82 19.98 23.69 34.34
CA THR A 82 20.92 23.88 33.22
C THR A 82 20.55 23.12 31.95
N LYS A 83 19.41 22.43 31.90
CA LYS A 83 19.15 21.46 30.84
C LYS A 83 18.99 22.10 29.44
N ASN A 84 18.45 23.32 29.33
CA ASN A 84 18.47 24.04 28.04
C ASN A 84 19.89 24.45 27.65
N THR A 85 20.68 24.91 28.61
CA THR A 85 22.07 25.31 28.47
C THR A 85 22.95 24.13 28.07
N ASP A 86 22.73 22.96 28.67
CA ASP A 86 23.46 21.72 28.40
C ASP A 86 23.19 21.25 26.95
N LEU A 87 21.94 21.37 26.46
CA LEU A 87 21.61 21.12 25.05
C LEU A 87 22.33 22.12 24.12
N LEU A 88 22.30 23.41 24.45
CA LEU A 88 22.92 24.46 23.64
C LEU A 88 24.45 24.32 23.58
N ASN A 89 25.06 23.82 24.65
CA ASN A 89 26.50 23.54 24.74
C ASN A 89 26.89 22.22 24.07
N GLY A 90 25.93 21.43 23.57
CA GLY A 90 26.17 20.15 22.91
C GLY A 90 26.49 18.99 23.86
N GLU A 91 26.19 19.10 25.14
CA GLU A 91 26.40 18.02 26.12
C GLU A 91 25.40 16.86 25.93
N PHE A 92 24.25 17.16 25.33
CA PHE A 92 23.19 16.24 24.93
C PHE A 92 22.78 16.53 23.49
N GLY A 93 22.40 15.50 22.73
CA GLY A 93 21.84 15.67 21.38
C GLY A 93 20.34 15.99 21.41
N ALA A 94 19.67 15.62 22.50
CA ALA A 94 18.28 15.96 22.77
C ALA A 94 18.02 16.02 24.28
N ILE A 95 16.97 16.71 24.69
CA ILE A 95 16.55 16.81 26.10
C ILE A 95 15.07 16.54 26.26
N GLN A 96 14.71 16.00 27.43
CA GLN A 96 13.34 15.97 27.89
C GLN A 96 12.89 17.41 28.24
N ALA A 97 11.89 17.92 27.54
CA ALA A 97 11.41 19.28 27.69
C ALA A 97 9.88 19.33 27.80
N TYR A 98 9.37 20.43 28.32
CA TYR A 98 7.96 20.75 28.22
C TYR A 98 7.66 21.67 27.05
N THR A 99 6.60 21.33 26.34
CA THR A 99 6.07 22.17 25.26
C THR A 99 5.53 23.52 25.76
N THR A 100 5.21 23.64 27.05
CA THR A 100 4.60 24.82 27.68
C THR A 100 5.64 25.81 28.22
N THR A 101 6.80 25.34 28.70
CA THR A 101 7.84 26.16 29.36
C THR A 101 9.18 26.10 28.63
N GLU A 102 9.86 24.95 28.62
CA GLU A 102 11.22 24.80 28.10
C GLU A 102 11.33 25.06 26.61
N VAL A 103 10.41 24.52 25.80
CA VAL A 103 10.45 24.72 24.35
C VAL A 103 10.31 26.22 23.99
N PRO A 104 9.34 26.97 24.54
CA PRO A 104 9.26 28.42 24.36
C PRO A 104 10.49 29.19 24.86
N ALA A 105 11.14 28.73 25.93
CA ALA A 105 12.36 29.36 26.46
C ALA A 105 13.55 29.10 25.52
N LEU A 106 13.74 27.85 25.12
CA LEU A 106 14.78 27.42 24.18
C LEU A 106 14.63 28.12 22.82
N ARG A 107 13.40 28.23 22.30
CA ARG A 107 13.13 28.98 21.07
C ARG A 107 13.55 30.44 21.16
N ARG A 108 13.27 31.11 22.28
CA ARG A 108 13.67 32.51 22.49
C ARG A 108 15.18 32.67 22.59
N GLN A 109 15.87 31.70 23.18
CA GLN A 109 17.33 31.66 23.25
C GLN A 109 17.96 31.39 21.87
N LEU A 110 17.36 30.48 21.07
CA LEU A 110 17.85 30.09 19.74
C LEU A 110 17.51 31.09 18.61
N GLY A 111 16.42 31.84 18.76
CA GLY A 111 15.84 32.66 17.68
C GLY A 111 15.14 31.86 16.58
N LYS A 112 14.99 30.54 16.73
CA LYS A 112 14.29 29.63 15.81
C LYS A 112 13.61 28.49 16.58
N GLU A 113 12.61 27.84 15.98
CA GLU A 113 11.94 26.69 16.59
C GLU A 113 12.88 25.47 16.66
N PRO A 114 13.00 24.80 17.83
CA PRO A 114 13.69 23.52 17.94
C PRO A 114 12.85 22.39 17.32
N TYR A 115 13.49 21.24 17.07
CA TYR A 115 12.76 20.02 16.75
C TYR A 115 12.06 19.52 18.00
N VAL A 116 10.76 19.21 17.89
CA VAL A 116 9.93 18.78 19.01
C VAL A 116 9.22 17.49 18.66
N THR A 117 9.47 16.44 19.43
CA THR A 117 8.81 15.13 19.28
C THR A 117 7.96 14.85 20.52
N PRO A 118 6.61 14.78 20.41
CA PRO A 118 5.74 14.39 21.52
C PRO A 118 6.08 12.98 22.02
N LEU A 119 6.11 12.78 23.35
CA LEU A 119 6.42 11.46 23.93
C LEU A 119 5.23 10.51 23.95
N GLU A 120 4.01 11.05 23.94
CA GLU A 120 2.80 10.26 23.98
C GLU A 120 2.61 9.41 22.71
N GLY A 121 2.23 8.14 22.87
CA GLY A 121 2.09 7.18 21.78
C GLY A 121 3.37 6.43 21.38
N LEU A 122 4.56 7.03 21.57
CA LEU A 122 5.84 6.37 21.26
C LEU A 122 6.05 5.11 22.09
N ASN A 123 6.37 3.97 21.48
CA ASN A 123 6.57 2.70 22.19
C ASN A 123 5.42 2.33 23.15
N GLY A 124 4.17 2.62 22.74
CA GLY A 124 2.97 2.32 23.50
C GLY A 124 2.78 3.21 24.74
N THR A 125 3.49 4.34 24.81
CA THR A 125 3.45 5.27 25.94
C THR A 125 2.07 5.89 26.12
N LYS A 126 1.54 5.79 27.34
CA LYS A 126 0.25 6.34 27.77
C LYS A 126 0.42 7.34 28.91
N LEU A 127 1.46 8.18 28.84
CA LEU A 127 1.70 9.21 29.85
C LEU A 127 0.50 10.16 29.88
N GLY A 128 -0.27 10.10 30.96
CA GLY A 128 -1.34 11.06 31.23
C GLY A 128 -0.80 12.22 32.05
N TYR A 129 0.35 12.80 31.68
CA TYR A 129 1.10 13.76 32.51
C TYR A 129 0.22 14.94 32.96
N SER A 130 -0.42 14.74 34.09
CA SER A 130 -1.39 15.61 34.70
C SER A 130 -0.71 16.19 35.91
N GLN A 131 -0.67 17.52 36.00
CA GLN A 131 -0.44 18.15 37.29
C GLN A 131 -1.68 17.83 38.13
N VAL A 132 -1.52 16.96 39.13
CA VAL A 132 -2.61 16.52 40.00
C VAL A 132 -2.57 17.22 41.33
N ILE A 133 -3.75 17.55 41.86
CA ILE A 133 -3.88 17.92 43.26
C ILE A 133 -4.06 16.63 44.05
N PHE A 134 -3.25 16.43 45.08
CA PHE A 134 -3.39 15.31 46.00
C PHE A 134 -3.65 15.80 47.43
N ALA A 135 -4.38 15.00 48.18
CA ALA A 135 -4.71 15.22 49.57
C ALA A 135 -4.34 13.99 50.41
N ALA A 136 -4.10 14.20 51.71
CA ALA A 136 -3.95 13.09 52.65
C ALA A 136 -5.30 12.38 52.88
N ASP A 137 -5.28 11.05 53.02
CA ASP A 137 -6.48 10.23 53.18
C ASP A 137 -7.30 10.64 54.42
N GLU A 138 -6.64 11.06 55.50
CA GLU A 138 -7.33 11.53 56.70
C GLU A 138 -8.23 12.74 56.44
N CYS A 139 -7.87 13.62 55.48
CA CYS A 139 -8.69 14.78 55.11
C CYS A 139 -9.94 14.38 54.30
N LEU A 140 -9.92 13.22 53.64
CA LEU A 140 -11.03 12.71 52.83
C LEU A 140 -12.07 11.96 53.67
N GLN A 141 -11.69 11.50 54.87
CA GLN A 141 -12.56 10.78 55.80
C GLN A 141 -13.41 11.70 56.69
N ASP A 142 -13.02 12.97 56.85
CA ASP A 142 -13.76 13.97 57.62
C ASP A 142 -14.65 14.83 56.72
N GLY A 143 -15.96 14.86 57.00
CA GLY A 143 -16.93 15.59 56.18
C GLY A 143 -16.70 17.10 56.11
N GLY A 144 -16.13 17.72 57.15
CA GLY A 144 -15.85 19.16 57.15
C GLY A 144 -14.63 19.52 56.30
N GLN A 145 -13.54 18.74 56.39
CA GLN A 145 -12.34 18.94 55.59
C GLN A 145 -12.56 18.61 54.11
N ARG A 146 -13.37 17.58 53.82
CA ARG A 146 -13.74 17.21 52.45
C ARG A 146 -14.41 18.37 51.70
N GLU A 147 -15.31 19.11 52.36
CA GLU A 147 -15.96 20.30 51.76
C GLU A 147 -14.97 21.44 51.49
N ILE A 148 -13.96 21.64 52.34
CA ILE A 148 -12.91 22.64 52.09
C ILE A 148 -12.08 22.28 50.85
N ILE A 149 -11.72 20.99 50.70
CA ILE A 149 -10.99 20.52 49.52
C ILE A 149 -11.83 20.71 48.26
N LYS A 150 -13.13 20.40 48.33
CA LYS A 150 -14.06 20.63 47.22
C LYS A 150 -14.14 22.10 46.81
N ALA A 151 -14.26 23.02 47.77
CA ALA A 151 -14.27 24.46 47.50
C ALA A 151 -12.94 24.96 46.89
N PHE A 152 -11.81 24.41 47.32
CA PHE A 152 -10.50 24.72 46.74
C PHE A 152 -10.39 24.23 45.28
N CYS A 153 -10.86 23.01 45.02
CA CYS A 153 -10.97 22.46 43.67
C CYS A 153 -11.84 23.36 42.79
N GLU A 154 -13.05 23.73 43.24
CA GLU A 154 -13.95 24.68 42.56
C GLU A 154 -13.23 25.96 42.13
N ALA A 155 -12.58 26.63 43.08
CA ALA A 155 -11.84 27.87 42.81
C ALA A 155 -10.68 27.66 41.81
N THR A 156 -10.00 26.51 41.86
CA THR A 156 -8.91 26.18 40.93
C THR A 156 -9.41 26.08 39.50
N PHE A 157 -10.56 25.44 39.28
CA PHE A 157 -11.12 25.25 37.93
C PHE A 157 -11.81 26.50 37.38
N GLU A 158 -12.43 27.30 38.24
CA GLU A 158 -12.88 28.65 37.89
C GLU A 158 -11.71 29.52 37.44
N GLY A 159 -10.59 29.47 38.17
CA GLY A 159 -9.35 30.14 37.79
C GLY A 159 -8.83 29.71 36.41
N TYR A 160 -8.91 28.42 36.06
CA TYR A 160 -8.59 27.96 34.70
C TYR A 160 -9.56 28.48 33.65
N ALA A 161 -10.86 28.50 33.93
CA ALA A 161 -11.85 29.05 33.00
C ALA A 161 -11.56 30.54 32.72
N ASP A 162 -11.20 31.30 33.75
CA ASP A 162 -10.83 32.71 33.62
C ASP A 162 -9.49 32.89 32.91
N ALA A 163 -8.49 32.05 33.20
CA ALA A 163 -7.21 32.05 32.49
C ALA A 163 -7.36 31.71 31.01
N VAL A 164 -8.28 30.81 30.65
CA VAL A 164 -8.60 30.49 29.25
C VAL A 164 -9.24 31.68 28.54
N ARG A 165 -10.12 32.43 29.22
CA ARG A 165 -10.77 33.62 28.67
C ARG A 165 -9.79 34.78 28.49
N ASN A 166 -8.90 34.99 29.47
CA ASN A 166 -7.94 36.08 29.46
C ASN A 166 -6.58 35.65 30.06
N PRO A 167 -5.72 35.03 29.24
CA PRO A 167 -4.40 34.59 29.68
C PRO A 167 -3.51 35.76 30.14
N GLU A 168 -3.67 36.95 29.55
CA GLU A 168 -2.90 38.13 29.92
C GLU A 168 -3.18 38.57 31.35
N GLU A 169 -4.46 38.69 31.71
CA GLU A 169 -4.84 39.11 33.05
C GLU A 169 -4.50 38.05 34.09
N ALA A 170 -4.71 36.76 33.77
CA ALA A 170 -4.33 35.67 34.64
C ALA A 170 -2.81 35.63 34.90
N ALA A 171 -1.97 35.87 33.88
CA ALA A 171 -0.52 35.97 34.06
C ALA A 171 -0.14 37.13 35.00
N ARG A 172 -0.80 38.28 34.91
CA ARG A 172 -0.60 39.42 35.83
C ARG A 172 -1.00 39.10 37.26
N MET A 173 -2.15 38.45 37.45
CA MET A 173 -2.61 38.03 38.78
C MET A 173 -1.63 37.05 39.43
N VAL A 174 -1.09 36.09 38.66
CA VAL A 174 -0.06 35.17 39.15
C VAL A 174 1.23 35.91 39.52
N ALA A 175 1.68 36.87 38.71
CA ALA A 175 2.86 37.68 39.01
C ALA A 175 2.67 38.52 40.29
N GLU A 176 1.48 39.09 40.50
CA GLU A 176 1.14 39.81 41.73
C GLU A 176 1.11 38.87 42.95
N ALA A 177 0.51 37.69 42.82
CA ALA A 177 0.48 36.68 43.88
C ALA A 177 1.88 36.22 44.27
N LYS A 178 2.76 35.95 43.30
CA LYS A 178 4.18 35.59 43.55
C LYS A 178 4.89 36.66 44.37
N LYS A 179 4.68 37.94 44.01
CA LYS A 179 5.25 39.09 44.73
C LYS A 179 4.72 39.20 46.16
N LEU A 180 3.42 39.00 46.36
CA LEU A 180 2.78 39.05 47.69
C LEU A 180 3.26 37.92 48.61
N LEU A 181 3.48 36.73 48.04
CA LEU A 181 3.87 35.53 48.77
C LEU A 181 5.40 35.36 48.90
N ASN A 182 6.18 36.28 48.33
CA ASN A 182 7.64 36.21 48.27
C ASN A 182 8.14 34.87 47.68
N LEU A 183 7.40 34.38 46.67
CA LEU A 183 7.73 33.18 45.90
C LEU A 183 8.63 33.61 44.74
N ASP A 184 9.92 33.76 45.05
CA ASP A 184 10.99 33.97 44.06
C ASP A 184 11.40 32.58 43.56
N ASP A 185 10.81 32.12 42.45
CA ASP A 185 11.17 30.84 41.84
C ASP A 185 12.26 31.04 40.77
N GLU A 186 13.49 30.81 41.24
CA GLU A 186 14.62 30.12 40.63
C GLU A 186 15.10 30.56 39.23
N GLY A 187 16.36 31.02 39.17
CA GLY A 187 17.14 31.32 37.95
C GLY A 187 17.50 30.08 37.10
N ASN A 188 16.53 29.20 36.88
CA ASN A 188 16.61 28.05 35.99
C ASN A 188 16.48 28.50 34.53
N ASP A 189 17.20 27.86 33.62
CA ASP A 189 17.21 28.21 32.19
C ASP A 189 15.94 27.79 31.42
N HIS A 190 14.98 27.21 32.13
CA HIS A 190 13.64 26.82 31.66
C HIS A 190 12.63 27.98 31.72
N TRP A 191 12.98 29.09 32.39
CA TRP A 191 12.18 30.31 32.46
C TRP A 191 12.77 31.42 31.61
N TYR A 192 11.92 32.32 31.10
CA TYR A 192 12.35 33.54 30.42
C TYR A 192 11.70 34.76 31.08
N PRO A 193 12.47 35.79 31.49
CA PRO A 193 11.96 36.90 32.28
C PRO A 193 11.17 37.91 31.42
N SER A 194 9.97 37.52 31.00
CA SER A 194 9.06 38.38 30.24
C SER A 194 7.61 38.02 30.51
N ILE A 195 6.76 39.04 30.67
CA ILE A 195 5.31 38.84 30.77
C ILE A 195 4.74 38.16 29.51
N ASP A 196 5.29 38.44 28.33
CA ASP A 196 4.85 37.80 27.08
C ASP A 196 5.17 36.29 27.08
N PHE A 197 6.24 35.88 27.76
CA PHE A 197 6.55 34.47 27.98
C PHE A 197 5.54 33.82 28.92
N ASP A 198 5.21 34.46 30.04
CA ASP A 198 4.23 33.95 31.00
C ASP A 198 2.85 33.79 30.35
N VAL A 199 2.43 34.75 29.52
CA VAL A 199 1.18 34.69 28.76
C VAL A 199 1.18 33.53 27.77
N GLU A 200 2.26 33.34 27.01
CA GLU A 200 2.37 32.22 26.08
C GLU A 200 2.34 30.87 26.79
N MET A 201 3.09 30.74 27.88
CA MET A 201 3.17 29.52 28.69
C MET A 201 1.80 29.17 29.26
N LEU A 202 1.08 30.14 29.82
CA LEU A 202 -0.28 29.96 30.31
C LEU A 202 -1.24 29.58 29.17
N ALA A 203 -1.14 30.22 28.00
CA ALA A 203 -1.95 29.87 26.84
C ALA A 203 -1.73 28.42 26.38
N LYS A 204 -0.47 27.96 26.36
CA LYS A 204 -0.14 26.56 26.02
C LYS A 204 -0.66 25.58 27.08
N CYS A 205 -0.51 25.89 28.38
CA CYS A 205 -1.09 25.11 29.47
C CYS A 205 -2.62 25.01 29.32
N ASN A 206 -3.28 26.14 29.03
CA ASN A 206 -4.71 26.21 28.79
C ASN A 206 -5.17 25.28 27.67
N ASP A 207 -4.37 25.07 26.62
CA ASP A 207 -4.73 24.12 25.56
C ASP A 207 -4.80 22.66 26.06
N PHE A 208 -3.89 22.25 26.95
CA PHE A 208 -3.96 20.95 27.64
C PHE A 208 -5.13 20.87 28.63
N VAL A 209 -5.43 21.97 29.32
CA VAL A 209 -6.58 22.06 30.23
C VAL A 209 -7.89 21.95 29.45
N LYS A 210 -8.03 22.59 28.29
CA LYS A 210 -9.24 22.49 27.45
C LYS A 210 -9.57 21.07 27.02
N MET A 211 -8.57 20.18 26.92
CA MET A 211 -8.80 18.76 26.62
C MET A 211 -9.54 18.01 27.73
N THR A 212 -9.44 18.50 28.97
CA THR A 212 -10.15 17.95 30.13
C THR A 212 -11.57 18.48 30.28
N PHE A 213 -12.02 19.33 29.36
CA PHE A 213 -13.36 19.89 29.40
C PHE A 213 -14.39 18.74 29.32
N HIS A 214 -15.11 18.53 30.42
CA HIS A 214 -16.02 17.41 30.55
C HIS A 214 -17.36 17.88 31.11
N GLY A 215 -18.34 18.01 30.23
CA GLY A 215 -19.65 18.51 30.57
C GLY A 215 -19.63 20.04 30.71
N ASP A 216 -19.46 20.56 31.92
CA ASP A 216 -19.64 21.97 32.25
C ASP A 216 -18.40 22.69 32.79
N ARG A 217 -17.27 21.98 32.96
CA ARG A 217 -16.06 22.54 33.60
C ARG A 217 -14.75 21.96 33.06
N TYR A 218 -13.66 22.70 33.28
CA TYR A 218 -12.28 22.30 32.95
C TYR A 218 -11.58 21.62 34.13
N GLY A 219 -10.47 20.94 33.86
CA GLY A 219 -9.58 20.29 34.83
C GLY A 219 -10.12 19.00 35.47
N VAL A 220 -11.03 18.30 34.79
CA VAL A 220 -11.63 17.06 35.33
C VAL A 220 -10.76 15.84 34.99
N ILE A 221 -10.52 14.96 35.98
CA ILE A 221 -9.87 13.66 35.76
C ILE A 221 -10.78 12.74 34.95
N ASN A 222 -10.31 12.31 33.78
CA ASN A 222 -10.89 11.17 33.09
C ASN A 222 -10.39 9.87 33.75
N SER A 223 -11.29 9.13 34.40
CA SER A 223 -10.98 7.92 35.15
C SER A 223 -10.43 6.76 34.30
N GLU A 224 -10.87 6.66 33.04
CA GLU A 224 -10.38 5.67 32.09
C GLU A 224 -8.95 5.99 31.67
N ARG A 225 -8.69 7.24 31.27
CA ARG A 225 -7.35 7.73 30.92
C ARG A 225 -6.38 7.61 32.10
N TRP A 226 -6.84 7.93 33.30
CA TRP A 226 -6.10 7.75 34.54
C TRP A 226 -5.67 6.29 34.73
N SER A 227 -6.61 5.37 34.56
CA SER A 227 -6.38 3.94 34.70
C SER A 227 -5.43 3.39 33.64
N ASP A 228 -5.53 3.85 32.38
CA ASP A 228 -4.61 3.49 31.28
C ASP A 228 -3.17 3.90 31.57
N ALA A 229 -2.98 5.15 31.98
CA ALA A 229 -1.67 5.68 32.32
C ALA A 229 -1.05 4.91 33.50
N ASN A 230 -1.83 4.60 34.53
CA ASN A 230 -1.38 3.82 35.68
C ASN A 230 -0.97 2.40 35.30
N ARG A 231 -1.77 1.70 34.47
CA ARG A 231 -1.43 0.37 33.96
C ARG A 231 -0.11 0.39 33.21
N TRP A 232 0.10 1.41 32.37
CA TRP A 232 1.36 1.57 31.66
C TRP A 232 2.51 1.82 32.64
N LEU A 233 2.42 2.84 33.50
CA LEU A 233 3.47 3.22 34.46
C LEU A 233 3.90 2.05 35.35
N LEU A 234 2.94 1.28 35.88
CA LEU A 234 3.17 0.19 36.82
C LEU A 234 3.37 -1.19 36.16
N LYS A 235 3.52 -1.25 34.83
CA LYS A 235 3.69 -2.51 34.06
C LYS A 235 2.57 -3.55 34.33
N GLY A 236 1.35 -3.09 34.62
CA GLY A 236 0.19 -3.94 34.89
C GLY A 236 0.17 -4.63 36.26
N GLU A 237 1.25 -4.57 37.04
CA GLU A 237 1.28 -5.16 38.39
C GLU A 237 0.57 -4.21 39.37
N LYS A 238 -0.49 -4.68 40.04
CA LYS A 238 -1.20 -3.99 41.14
C LYS A 238 -2.09 -2.77 40.80
N VAL A 239 -2.80 -2.76 39.67
CA VAL A 239 -3.69 -1.62 39.33
C VAL A 239 -5.17 -2.02 39.41
N THR A 240 -5.85 -1.58 40.46
CA THR A 240 -7.32 -1.54 40.49
C THR A 240 -7.82 -0.32 39.68
N PRO A 241 -9.06 -0.35 39.15
CA PRO A 241 -9.68 0.85 38.61
C PRO A 241 -9.59 2.00 39.63
N ASN A 242 -9.22 3.19 39.17
CA ASN A 242 -9.03 4.38 40.02
C ASN A 242 -7.96 4.22 41.12
N PHE A 243 -6.94 3.36 40.93
CA PHE A 243 -5.83 3.26 41.88
C PHE A 243 -5.25 4.65 42.21
N GLY A 244 -5.19 4.99 43.50
CA GLY A 244 -4.68 6.26 44.01
C GLY A 244 -5.51 7.50 43.69
N PHE A 245 -6.77 7.34 43.26
CA PHE A 245 -7.67 8.42 42.86
C PHE A 245 -9.00 8.35 43.64
N ASP A 246 -9.46 9.48 44.17
CA ASP A 246 -10.81 9.65 44.75
C ASP A 246 -11.75 10.14 43.64
N PRO A 247 -12.58 9.24 43.07
CA PRO A 247 -13.50 9.62 42.02
C PRO A 247 -14.74 10.33 42.53
N ASP A 248 -14.96 10.50 43.83
CA ASP A 248 -16.22 11.02 44.36
C ASP A 248 -16.15 12.51 44.71
N LEU A 249 -14.95 13.04 44.98
CA LEU A 249 -14.79 14.42 45.39
C LEU A 249 -15.11 15.41 44.26
N TRP A 250 -14.78 15.02 43.02
CA TRP A 250 -14.83 15.94 41.90
C TRP A 250 -15.20 15.25 40.58
N GLN A 251 -16.48 14.95 40.43
CA GLN A 251 -17.07 14.51 39.17
C GLN A 251 -18.08 15.54 38.66
N PRO A 252 -18.24 15.66 37.33
CA PRO A 252 -19.39 16.30 36.75
C PRO A 252 -20.67 15.69 37.33
N PRO A 253 -21.75 16.47 37.48
CA PRO A 253 -23.04 15.95 37.94
C PRO A 253 -23.41 14.64 37.22
N THR A 254 -23.84 13.64 37.98
CA THR A 254 -24.14 12.30 37.45
C THR A 254 -25.32 12.28 36.47
N ASN A 255 -26.10 13.36 36.44
CA ASN A 255 -27.19 13.58 35.50
C ASN A 255 -26.80 14.42 34.27
N LEU A 256 -25.50 14.62 33.99
CA LEU A 256 -25.03 15.23 32.76
C LEU A 256 -24.87 14.22 31.61
N LEU A 257 -25.33 14.64 30.43
CA LEU A 257 -25.10 13.97 29.16
C LEU A 257 -23.94 14.68 28.43
N SER A 258 -22.71 14.39 28.86
CA SER A 258 -21.48 14.99 28.33
C SER A 258 -21.14 14.43 26.94
N GLY A 259 -20.93 15.31 25.97
CA GLY A 259 -20.56 14.93 24.61
C GLY A 259 -19.07 15.00 24.30
N ASN A 260 -18.24 15.53 25.20
CA ASN A 260 -16.81 15.74 24.92
C ASN A 260 -16.05 14.44 24.63
N ALA A 261 -16.24 13.41 25.46
CA ALA A 261 -15.60 12.10 25.26
C ALA A 261 -16.11 11.40 23.98
N ILE A 262 -17.42 11.52 23.70
CA ILE A 262 -18.04 11.00 22.48
C ILE A 262 -17.44 11.69 21.24
N ALA A 263 -17.27 13.01 21.30
CA ALA A 263 -16.66 13.80 20.23
C ALA A 263 -15.22 13.37 19.95
N GLN A 264 -14.41 13.19 21.00
CA GLN A 264 -13.02 12.70 20.90
C GLN A 264 -12.98 11.32 20.24
N LYS A 265 -13.71 10.34 20.78
CA LYS A 265 -13.79 8.98 20.21
C LYS A 265 -14.27 8.99 18.75
N THR A 266 -15.26 9.82 18.43
CA THR A 266 -15.78 9.94 17.06
C THR A 266 -14.72 10.52 16.12
N MET A 267 -13.98 11.54 16.56
CA MET A 267 -12.91 12.15 15.77
C MET A 267 -11.73 11.20 15.59
N GLU A 268 -11.34 10.45 16.63
CA GLU A 268 -10.29 9.43 16.54
C GLU A 268 -10.63 8.36 15.51
N ASN A 269 -11.89 7.90 15.49
CA ASN A 269 -12.36 6.95 14.48
C ASN A 269 -12.34 7.56 13.06
N ALA A 270 -12.78 8.82 12.90
CA ALA A 270 -12.74 9.51 11.62
C ALA A 270 -11.30 9.70 11.12
N LYS A 271 -10.39 10.11 12.01
CA LYS A 271 -8.95 10.23 11.75
C LYS A 271 -8.34 8.89 11.34
N ALA A 272 -8.63 7.81 12.07
CA ALA A 272 -8.12 6.49 11.74
C ALA A 272 -8.59 6.04 10.33
N SER A 273 -9.86 6.30 9.99
CA SER A 273 -10.40 6.04 8.66
C SER A 273 -9.75 6.89 7.57
N ALA A 274 -9.49 8.17 7.83
CA ALA A 274 -8.81 9.07 6.90
C ALA A 274 -7.34 8.70 6.68
N THR A 275 -6.61 8.35 7.75
CA THR A 275 -5.23 7.85 7.64
C THR A 275 -5.17 6.56 6.82
N PHE A 276 -6.09 5.63 7.06
CA PHE A 276 -6.15 4.39 6.29
C PHE A 276 -6.49 4.63 4.82
N PHE A 277 -7.40 5.57 4.55
CA PHE A 277 -7.73 6.02 3.20
C PHE A 277 -6.51 6.62 2.49
N GLU A 278 -5.76 7.51 3.15
CA GLU A 278 -4.54 8.11 2.61
C GLU A 278 -3.47 7.06 2.30
N GLN A 279 -3.29 6.08 3.19
CA GLN A 279 -2.38 4.96 2.94
C GLN A 279 -2.80 4.10 1.76
N THR A 280 -4.11 3.94 1.54
CA THR A 280 -4.66 3.10 0.47
C THR A 280 -4.65 3.80 -0.89
N TYR A 281 -4.94 5.11 -0.92
CA TYR A 281 -5.19 5.85 -2.16
C TYR A 281 -4.23 7.02 -2.43
N GLY A 282 -3.23 7.25 -1.56
CA GLY A 282 -2.21 8.29 -1.76
C GLY A 282 -2.71 9.74 -1.67
N ARG A 283 -3.95 9.96 -1.22
CA ARG A 283 -4.55 11.29 -1.02
C ARG A 283 -5.44 11.30 0.22
N LYS A 284 -5.66 12.47 0.81
CA LYS A 284 -6.58 12.65 1.95
C LYS A 284 -8.04 12.76 1.50
N PRO A 285 -9.02 12.36 2.33
CA PRO A 285 -10.42 12.72 2.11
C PRO A 285 -10.59 14.24 2.12
N SER A 286 -11.38 14.77 1.18
CA SER A 286 -11.51 16.20 0.93
C SER A 286 -12.90 16.75 1.26
N LEU A 287 -12.95 17.90 1.94
CA LEU A 287 -14.17 18.62 2.32
C LEU A 287 -14.13 20.06 1.79
N ALA A 288 -15.16 20.47 1.05
CA ALA A 288 -15.40 21.86 0.70
C ALA A 288 -16.48 22.47 1.62
N VAL A 289 -16.18 23.60 2.25
CA VAL A 289 -17.10 24.36 3.10
C VAL A 289 -17.39 25.71 2.45
N LEU A 290 -18.63 25.93 2.02
CA LEU A 290 -19.07 27.19 1.41
C LEU A 290 -19.84 28.04 2.41
N THR A 291 -19.49 29.31 2.53
CA THR A 291 -20.20 30.33 3.31
C THR A 291 -20.60 31.48 2.40
N VAL A 292 -21.82 32.00 2.55
CA VAL A 292 -22.28 33.17 1.78
C VAL A 292 -22.73 34.28 2.72
N GLY A 293 -22.01 35.40 2.67
CA GLY A 293 -22.22 36.56 3.53
C GLY A 293 -21.77 36.37 4.98
N ASP A 294 -22.01 37.41 5.78
CA ASP A 294 -21.64 37.43 7.19
C ASP A 294 -22.68 36.70 8.05
N LEU A 295 -22.31 35.50 8.49
CA LEU A 295 -23.16 34.72 9.39
C LEU A 295 -22.98 35.21 10.83
N LYS A 296 -23.90 36.07 11.31
CA LYS A 296 -23.85 36.68 12.66
C LYS A 296 -23.61 35.72 13.82
N ARG A 297 -24.17 34.50 13.73
CA ARG A 297 -23.93 33.42 14.72
C ARG A 297 -22.48 32.92 14.78
N TYR A 298 -21.62 33.41 13.89
CA TYR A 298 -20.18 33.19 13.84
C TYR A 298 -19.34 34.47 13.99
N GLU A 299 -19.93 35.65 14.24
CA GLU A 299 -19.18 36.88 14.55
C GLU A 299 -18.19 36.71 15.72
N HIS A 300 -18.49 35.79 16.64
CA HIS A 300 -17.65 35.44 17.78
C HIS A 300 -16.96 34.07 17.62
N SER A 301 -16.79 33.57 16.38
CA SER A 301 -16.11 32.30 16.09
C SER A 301 -14.71 32.23 16.71
N ASN A 302 -13.90 33.28 16.56
CA ASN A 302 -12.56 33.36 17.12
C ASN A 302 -12.56 33.33 18.65
N ARG A 303 -13.48 34.07 19.28
CA ARG A 303 -13.62 34.09 20.75
C ARG A 303 -14.08 32.73 21.29
N ARG A 304 -15.05 32.08 20.62
CA ARG A 304 -15.47 30.70 20.95
C ARG A 304 -14.35 29.69 20.75
N PHE A 305 -13.56 29.84 19.68
CA PHE A 305 -12.39 29.01 19.41
C PHE A 305 -11.37 29.15 20.54
N GLN A 306 -11.07 30.38 20.97
CA GLN A 306 -10.16 30.64 22.08
C GLN A 306 -10.61 29.97 23.39
N ILE A 307 -11.92 29.98 23.70
CA ILE A 307 -12.42 29.45 24.97
C ILE A 307 -12.59 27.93 24.93
N TYR A 308 -13.21 27.40 23.88
CA TYR A 308 -13.72 26.03 23.84
C TYR A 308 -12.97 25.09 22.89
N SER A 309 -11.91 25.55 22.24
CA SER A 309 -11.08 24.75 21.34
C SER A 309 -9.60 24.84 21.65
N ASN A 310 -8.90 23.77 21.31
CA ASN A 310 -7.45 23.76 21.17
C ASN A 310 -7.08 23.53 19.69
N SER A 311 -5.79 23.64 19.40
CA SER A 311 -5.24 23.50 18.05
C SER A 311 -5.40 22.12 17.41
N ALA A 312 -5.61 21.05 18.21
CA ALA A 312 -5.71 19.66 17.72
C ALA A 312 -7.16 19.12 17.64
N SER A 313 -8.13 19.80 18.24
CA SER A 313 -9.50 19.29 18.47
C SER A 313 -10.54 20.41 18.44
N SER A 314 -10.40 21.40 17.56
CA SER A 314 -11.43 22.44 17.48
C SER A 314 -12.74 21.88 16.92
N TRP A 315 -13.87 22.34 17.45
CA TRP A 315 -15.18 21.99 16.89
C TRP A 315 -15.84 23.18 16.19
N PHE A 316 -15.14 24.33 16.12
CA PHE A 316 -15.65 25.59 15.58
C PHE A 316 -14.99 25.98 14.24
N SER A 317 -13.75 25.55 14.00
CA SER A 317 -13.05 25.71 12.71
C SER A 317 -12.98 24.36 12.01
N LYS A 318 -13.52 24.27 10.78
CA LYS A 318 -13.46 23.01 10.01
C LYS A 318 -12.07 22.82 9.45
N SER A 319 -11.46 23.89 8.95
CA SER A 319 -10.13 23.82 8.35
C SER A 319 -9.05 23.34 9.31
N SER A 320 -8.92 23.98 10.47
CA SER A 320 -7.88 23.59 11.44
C SER A 320 -8.08 22.15 11.92
N THR A 321 -9.34 21.77 12.15
CA THR A 321 -9.68 20.46 12.70
C THR A 321 -9.51 19.35 11.68
N GLY A 322 -9.97 19.53 10.45
CA GLY A 322 -9.78 18.55 9.40
C GLY A 322 -8.31 18.35 9.09
N ASN A 323 -7.55 19.43 8.91
CA ASN A 323 -6.12 19.35 8.58
C ASN A 323 -5.32 18.66 9.69
N ALA A 324 -5.61 18.96 10.97
CA ALA A 324 -4.98 18.30 12.11
C ALA A 324 -5.33 16.80 12.23
N ASN A 325 -6.43 16.36 11.60
CA ASN A 325 -6.97 15.01 11.72
C ASN A 325 -6.95 14.22 10.39
N GLY A 326 -6.14 14.63 9.41
CA GLY A 326 -5.89 13.84 8.20
C GLY A 326 -6.87 14.09 7.05
N PHE A 327 -7.60 15.21 7.07
CA PHE A 327 -8.48 15.64 5.99
C PHE A 327 -7.89 16.84 5.25
N ASP A 328 -8.24 16.99 3.98
CA ASP A 328 -8.00 18.22 3.23
C ASP A 328 -9.28 19.07 3.24
N VAL A 329 -9.20 20.30 3.74
CA VAL A 329 -10.37 21.16 3.93
C VAL A 329 -10.19 22.48 3.21
N MET A 330 -11.15 22.78 2.33
CA MET A 330 -11.22 24.02 1.56
C MET A 330 -12.38 24.88 2.07
N GLU A 331 -12.09 26.06 2.61
CA GLU A 331 -13.09 27.06 2.97
C GLU A 331 -13.26 28.12 1.87
N ILE A 332 -14.49 28.31 1.40
CA ILE A 332 -14.86 29.27 0.36
C ILE A 332 -15.86 30.25 0.96
N ASN A 333 -15.40 31.49 1.19
CA ASN A 333 -16.23 32.58 1.70
C ASN A 333 -16.65 33.49 0.53
N LEU A 334 -17.95 33.53 0.28
CA LEU A 334 -18.58 34.32 -0.77
C LEU A 334 -19.26 35.55 -0.16
N ASP A 335 -19.32 36.64 -0.91
CA ASP A 335 -19.91 37.89 -0.44
C ASP A 335 -21.44 37.76 -0.24
N ALA A 336 -22.01 38.57 0.64
CA ALA A 336 -23.45 38.58 0.87
C ALA A 336 -24.26 38.94 -0.40
N SER A 337 -23.65 39.60 -1.40
CA SER A 337 -24.27 39.92 -2.69
C SER A 337 -24.22 38.78 -3.72
N THR A 338 -23.55 37.66 -3.43
CA THR A 338 -23.43 36.52 -4.35
C THR A 338 -24.81 36.05 -4.84
N THR A 339 -24.95 35.90 -6.15
CA THR A 339 -26.22 35.49 -6.76
C THR A 339 -26.41 33.97 -6.67
N THR A 340 -27.65 33.51 -6.91
CA THR A 340 -27.95 32.07 -6.99
C THR A 340 -27.09 31.38 -8.06
N ASP A 341 -26.94 31.99 -9.24
CA ASP A 341 -26.20 31.36 -10.35
C ASP A 341 -24.68 31.34 -10.08
N ASP A 342 -24.12 32.37 -9.44
CA ASP A 342 -22.71 32.37 -9.02
C ASP A 342 -22.44 31.26 -8.00
N LEU A 343 -23.32 31.08 -7.01
CA LEU A 343 -23.19 30.03 -6.02
C LEU A 343 -23.30 28.63 -6.65
N LEU A 344 -24.21 28.44 -7.61
CA LEU A 344 -24.31 27.19 -8.37
C LEU A 344 -23.03 26.91 -9.16
N SER A 345 -22.43 27.95 -9.77
CA SER A 345 -21.15 27.81 -10.46
C SER A 345 -20.04 27.38 -9.49
N GLN A 346 -19.99 27.94 -8.28
CA GLN A 346 -19.04 27.51 -7.26
C GLN A 346 -19.25 26.05 -6.87
N ILE A 347 -20.49 25.62 -6.62
CA ILE A 347 -20.79 24.21 -6.31
C ILE A 347 -20.35 23.28 -7.45
N TYR A 348 -20.56 23.68 -8.71
CA TYR A 348 -20.14 22.89 -9.87
C TYR A 348 -18.62 22.70 -9.96
N HIS A 349 -17.83 23.71 -9.58
CA HIS A 349 -16.37 23.60 -9.54
C HIS A 349 -15.85 22.65 -8.47
N LEU A 350 -16.66 22.28 -7.48
CA LEU A 350 -16.31 21.38 -6.39
C LEU A 350 -16.60 19.91 -6.72
N ARG A 351 -16.71 19.58 -8.01
CA ARG A 351 -16.92 18.20 -8.48
C ARG A 351 -15.81 17.22 -8.07
N ASP A 352 -14.63 17.71 -7.72
CA ASP A 352 -13.52 16.85 -7.33
C ASP A 352 -13.43 16.64 -5.81
N ALA A 353 -14.19 17.41 -5.01
CA ALA A 353 -14.31 17.21 -3.57
C ALA A 353 -15.13 15.95 -3.24
N ASP A 354 -14.74 15.26 -2.16
CA ASP A 354 -15.47 14.08 -1.66
C ASP A 354 -16.74 14.50 -0.90
N GLY A 355 -16.68 15.59 -0.14
CA GLY A 355 -17.82 16.15 0.60
C GLY A 355 -17.99 17.65 0.38
N ILE A 356 -19.25 18.10 0.35
CA ILE A 356 -19.63 19.52 0.27
C ILE A 356 -20.52 19.86 1.47
N GLN A 357 -20.15 20.91 2.20
CA GLN A 357 -20.98 21.54 3.23
C GLN A 357 -21.30 22.98 2.80
N LEU A 358 -22.59 23.30 2.67
CA LEU A 358 -23.05 24.66 2.43
C LEU A 358 -23.65 25.24 3.72
N MET A 359 -22.99 26.26 4.26
CA MET A 359 -23.29 26.83 5.56
C MET A 359 -24.64 27.57 5.57
N TRP A 360 -25.43 27.29 6.59
CA TRP A 360 -26.71 27.96 6.85
C TRP A 360 -26.59 29.19 7.75
N PRO A 361 -27.57 30.12 7.75
CA PRO A 361 -28.56 30.33 6.69
C PRO A 361 -27.94 31.01 5.44
N LEU A 362 -28.57 30.83 4.29
CA LEU A 362 -28.23 31.61 3.08
C LEU A 362 -28.95 32.98 3.12
N PRO A 363 -28.39 34.02 2.46
CA PRO A 363 -29.10 35.28 2.24
C PRO A 363 -30.46 35.11 1.58
N ASP A 364 -31.43 35.96 1.94
CA ASP A 364 -32.84 35.84 1.51
C ASP A 364 -33.05 35.86 -0.02
N HIS A 365 -32.14 36.47 -0.78
CA HIS A 365 -32.23 36.53 -2.25
C HIS A 365 -31.72 35.27 -2.96
N ILE A 366 -31.13 34.31 -2.23
CA ILE A 366 -30.67 33.05 -2.80
C ILE A 366 -31.82 32.04 -2.84
N ASP A 367 -32.03 31.42 -4.00
CA ASP A 367 -32.94 30.29 -4.15
C ASP A 367 -32.34 29.05 -3.46
N THR A 368 -32.65 28.93 -2.17
CA THR A 368 -32.15 27.87 -1.30
C THR A 368 -32.48 26.48 -1.84
N ALA A 369 -33.68 26.28 -2.41
CA ALA A 369 -34.09 24.98 -2.93
C ALA A 369 -33.23 24.59 -4.14
N ARG A 370 -33.05 25.50 -5.09
CA ARG A 370 -32.24 25.25 -6.29
C ARG A 370 -30.79 24.95 -5.95
N VAL A 371 -30.22 25.66 -4.98
CA VAL A 371 -28.82 25.51 -4.57
C VAL A 371 -28.57 24.18 -3.85
N TYR A 372 -29.38 23.83 -2.84
CA TYR A 372 -29.18 22.56 -2.13
C TYR A 372 -29.42 21.36 -3.05
N SER A 373 -30.43 21.41 -3.92
CA SER A 373 -30.67 20.34 -4.91
C SER A 373 -29.54 20.17 -5.94
N ALA A 374 -28.64 21.14 -6.08
CA ALA A 374 -27.47 21.02 -6.95
C ALA A 374 -26.29 20.28 -6.30
N ILE A 375 -26.31 20.08 -4.97
CA ILE A 375 -25.32 19.27 -4.28
C ILE A 375 -25.63 17.80 -4.54
N ASP A 376 -24.68 17.09 -5.13
CA ASP A 376 -24.78 15.65 -5.36
C ASP A 376 -25.02 14.92 -4.03
N VAL A 377 -26.01 14.03 -3.98
CA VAL A 377 -26.36 13.23 -2.82
C VAL A 377 -25.19 12.39 -2.30
N ALA A 378 -24.28 11.97 -3.19
CA ALA A 378 -23.06 11.24 -2.84
C ALA A 378 -22.01 12.12 -2.13
N LYS A 379 -22.19 13.44 -2.14
CA LYS A 379 -21.28 14.42 -1.55
C LYS A 379 -21.94 15.28 -0.47
N ASP A 380 -23.22 15.07 -0.21
CA ASP A 380 -23.99 15.79 0.80
C ASP A 380 -23.65 15.30 2.21
N VAL A 381 -22.43 15.62 2.65
CA VAL A 381 -21.90 15.23 3.95
C VAL A 381 -22.51 16.03 5.11
N ASP A 382 -23.18 17.15 4.80
CA ASP A 382 -23.97 17.93 5.76
C ASP A 382 -25.35 17.30 6.01
N GLY A 383 -25.84 16.47 5.07
CA GLY A 383 -27.00 15.59 5.19
C GLY A 383 -28.34 16.27 4.97
N ILE A 384 -28.40 17.33 4.15
CA ILE A 384 -29.67 18.05 3.90
C ILE A 384 -30.71 17.16 3.18
N HIS A 385 -30.27 16.26 2.31
CA HIS A 385 -31.13 15.36 1.55
C HIS A 385 -31.53 14.10 2.33
N TYR A 386 -31.00 13.91 3.54
CA TYR A 386 -31.15 12.67 4.31
C TYR A 386 -32.60 12.23 4.50
N VAL A 387 -33.47 13.14 4.97
CA VAL A 387 -34.87 12.80 5.26
C VAL A 387 -35.57 12.28 4.00
N GLY A 388 -35.38 12.97 2.87
CA GLY A 388 -35.96 12.54 1.59
C GLY A 388 -35.41 11.19 1.13
N GLN A 389 -34.11 10.97 1.26
CA GLN A 389 -33.45 9.71 0.86
C GLN A 389 -33.90 8.51 1.71
N VAL A 390 -34.00 8.68 3.03
CA VAL A 390 -34.40 7.59 3.92
C VAL A 390 -35.88 7.25 3.79
N GLU A 391 -36.76 8.25 3.57
CA GLU A 391 -38.19 8.00 3.35
C GLU A 391 -38.48 7.18 2.09
N ILE A 392 -37.62 7.28 1.07
CA ILE A 392 -37.69 6.46 -0.14
C ILE A 392 -36.89 5.14 -0.05
N GLY A 393 -36.32 4.84 1.13
CA GLY A 393 -35.66 3.56 1.42
C GLY A 393 -34.14 3.53 1.26
N ASN A 394 -33.48 4.66 0.97
CA ASN A 394 -32.02 4.71 0.92
C ASN A 394 -31.40 4.75 2.33
N LYS A 395 -31.04 3.58 2.84
CA LYS A 395 -30.35 3.42 4.14
C LYS A 395 -28.88 3.87 4.13
N GLY A 396 -28.32 4.20 2.97
CA GLY A 396 -26.94 4.66 2.81
C GLY A 396 -26.75 6.17 2.89
N ALA A 397 -27.83 6.95 3.06
CA ALA A 397 -27.77 8.41 3.10
C ALA A 397 -26.91 8.93 4.27
N TYR A 398 -26.13 9.98 4.01
CA TYR A 398 -25.34 10.63 5.06
C TYR A 398 -26.25 11.33 6.07
N PRO A 399 -26.17 10.99 7.36
CA PRO A 399 -27.03 11.58 8.36
C PRO A 399 -26.63 13.04 8.63
N PRO A 400 -27.60 13.96 8.81
CA PRO A 400 -27.29 15.35 9.09
C PRO A 400 -26.56 15.50 10.41
N VAL A 401 -25.54 16.35 10.38
CA VAL A 401 -24.43 16.35 11.34
C VAL A 401 -24.88 16.53 12.80
N THR A 402 -25.62 17.61 13.09
CA THR A 402 -26.11 17.92 14.44
C THR A 402 -27.21 16.97 14.92
N PRO A 403 -28.18 16.57 14.09
CA PRO A 403 -29.10 15.47 14.40
C PRO A 403 -28.40 14.17 14.77
N ALA A 404 -27.41 13.74 13.97
CA ALA A 404 -26.62 12.54 14.24
C ALA A 404 -25.91 12.64 15.59
N ALA A 405 -25.34 13.80 15.92
CA ALA A 405 -24.73 14.06 17.22
C ALA A 405 -25.71 13.89 18.39
N ALA A 406 -26.95 14.41 18.26
CA ALA A 406 -27.98 14.23 19.28
C ALA A 406 -28.39 12.76 19.45
N ILE A 407 -28.50 12.02 18.34
CA ILE A 407 -28.83 10.59 18.34
C ILE A 407 -27.70 9.75 18.95
N THR A 408 -26.44 10.05 18.64
CA THR A 408 -25.30 9.37 19.27
C THR A 408 -25.27 9.60 20.77
N LEU A 409 -25.61 10.80 21.25
CA LEU A 409 -25.72 11.08 22.68
C LEU A 409 -26.83 10.24 23.34
N ILE A 410 -27.99 10.10 22.69
CA ILE A 410 -29.09 9.23 23.14
C ILE A 410 -28.63 7.77 23.26
N GLU A 411 -27.88 7.28 22.27
CA GLU A 411 -27.39 5.90 22.22
C GLU A 411 -26.34 5.61 23.29
N GLU A 412 -25.35 6.48 23.43
CA GLU A 412 -24.26 6.32 24.41
C GLU A 412 -24.79 6.31 25.85
N TYR A 413 -25.70 7.24 26.16
CA TYR A 413 -26.32 7.33 27.48
C TYR A 413 -27.54 6.43 27.67
N LYS A 414 -27.87 5.61 26.68
CA LYS A 414 -28.99 4.64 26.70
C LYS A 414 -30.30 5.31 27.13
N ILE A 415 -30.60 6.46 26.55
CA ILE A 415 -31.86 7.16 26.78
C ILE A 415 -32.97 6.35 26.11
N ASP A 416 -33.93 5.88 26.90
CA ASP A 416 -35.07 5.13 26.42
C ASP A 416 -36.00 6.05 25.61
N ILE A 417 -36.14 5.78 24.30
CA ILE A 417 -36.96 6.55 23.37
C ILE A 417 -38.24 5.80 22.99
N GLU A 418 -38.21 4.47 22.97
CA GLU A 418 -39.28 3.64 22.42
C GLU A 418 -40.58 3.84 23.22
N GLY A 419 -41.65 4.24 22.54
CA GLY A 419 -42.95 4.52 23.15
C GLY A 419 -43.01 5.77 24.05
N LYS A 420 -41.92 6.54 24.18
CA LYS A 420 -41.90 7.78 25.00
C LYS A 420 -42.44 8.98 24.24
N ARG A 421 -43.05 9.92 24.96
CA ARG A 421 -43.42 11.23 24.43
C ARG A 421 -42.19 12.12 24.31
N VAL A 422 -41.75 12.36 23.07
CA VAL A 422 -40.59 13.21 22.75
C VAL A 422 -41.07 14.53 22.16
N LEU A 423 -40.65 15.64 22.76
CA LEU A 423 -40.92 16.99 22.26
C LEU A 423 -39.67 17.55 21.59
N VAL A 424 -39.73 17.83 20.30
CA VAL A 424 -38.68 18.53 19.55
C VAL A 424 -39.11 19.99 19.39
N ILE A 425 -38.34 20.93 19.93
CA ILE A 425 -38.62 22.37 19.85
C ILE A 425 -37.66 23.00 18.86
N GLY A 426 -38.14 23.25 17.65
CA GLY A 426 -37.36 23.69 16.49
C GLY A 426 -37.71 22.86 15.26
N ARG A 427 -37.81 23.50 14.09
CA ARG A 427 -38.31 22.90 12.84
C ARG A 427 -37.45 23.20 11.62
N SER A 428 -36.17 23.48 11.82
CA SER A 428 -35.27 23.77 10.70
C SER A 428 -35.09 22.54 9.81
N PRO A 429 -34.88 22.72 8.49
CA PRO A 429 -34.68 21.60 7.56
C PRO A 429 -33.47 20.71 7.89
N ILE A 430 -32.44 21.29 8.51
CA ILE A 430 -31.15 20.60 8.77
C ILE A 430 -31.01 20.07 10.22
N ILE A 431 -31.79 20.57 11.20
CA ILE A 431 -31.70 20.13 12.60
C ILE A 431 -33.04 19.58 13.11
N GLY A 432 -34.04 20.45 13.24
CA GLY A 432 -35.30 20.10 13.93
C GLY A 432 -36.08 19.00 13.22
N SER A 433 -36.25 19.12 11.90
CA SER A 433 -36.98 18.13 11.11
C SER A 433 -36.27 16.76 11.05
N PRO A 434 -34.95 16.67 10.79
CA PRO A 434 -34.25 15.39 10.83
C PRO A 434 -34.22 14.74 12.22
N ILE A 435 -34.07 15.50 13.32
CA ILE A 435 -34.16 14.95 14.68
C ILE A 435 -35.52 14.30 14.90
N ALA A 436 -36.60 14.99 14.55
CA ALA A 436 -37.95 14.45 14.67
C ALA A 436 -38.12 13.14 13.88
N HIS A 437 -37.52 13.06 12.69
CA HIS A 437 -37.53 11.86 11.86
C HIS A 437 -36.74 10.71 12.52
N MET A 438 -35.49 10.94 12.92
CA MET A 438 -34.62 9.92 13.52
C MET A 438 -35.18 9.39 14.85
N VAL A 439 -35.80 10.24 15.66
CA VAL A 439 -36.48 9.82 16.91
C VAL A 439 -37.71 8.96 16.61
N ARG A 440 -38.48 9.29 15.58
CA ARG A 440 -39.63 8.50 15.12
C ARG A 440 -39.18 7.10 14.67
N GLU A 441 -38.07 7.00 13.93
CA GLU A 441 -37.50 5.71 13.52
C GLU A 441 -37.10 4.83 14.70
N LYS A 442 -36.72 5.44 15.84
CA LYS A 442 -36.44 4.75 17.11
C LYS A 442 -37.69 4.46 17.95
N GLY A 443 -38.89 4.64 17.40
CA GLY A 443 -40.15 4.32 18.07
C GLY A 443 -40.67 5.40 19.03
N GLY A 444 -40.10 6.60 19.02
CA GLY A 444 -40.58 7.72 19.85
C GLY A 444 -41.90 8.32 19.36
N LEU A 445 -42.76 8.73 20.30
CA LEU A 445 -43.98 9.49 20.03
C LEU A 445 -43.64 10.97 19.92
N VAL A 446 -43.30 11.41 18.70
CA VAL A 446 -42.72 12.74 18.46
C VAL A 446 -43.77 13.84 18.29
N THR A 447 -43.63 14.93 19.05
CA THR A 447 -44.32 16.20 18.83
C THR A 447 -43.30 17.26 18.44
N VAL A 448 -43.56 18.02 17.36
CA VAL A 448 -42.70 19.13 16.92
C VAL A 448 -43.36 20.46 17.28
N ALA A 449 -42.65 21.30 18.03
CA ALA A 449 -43.06 22.66 18.39
C ALA A 449 -42.05 23.70 17.86
N HIS A 450 -42.41 24.98 17.93
CA HIS A 450 -41.57 26.08 17.45
C HIS A 450 -41.84 27.36 18.25
N SER A 451 -40.98 28.37 18.11
CA SER A 451 -41.04 29.62 18.86
C SER A 451 -42.38 30.37 18.75
N GLN A 452 -43.10 30.20 17.64
CA GLN A 452 -44.43 30.82 17.44
C GLN A 452 -45.59 30.10 18.14
N ALA A 453 -45.37 28.97 18.84
CA ALA A 453 -46.44 28.19 19.48
C ALA A 453 -47.09 28.88 20.70
N GLY A 454 -46.48 29.95 21.21
CA GLY A 454 -46.93 30.68 22.40
C GLY A 454 -46.49 30.03 23.70
N LYS A 455 -46.25 30.85 24.72
CA LYS A 455 -45.64 30.44 26.01
C LYS A 455 -46.43 29.36 26.75
N GLU A 456 -47.75 29.51 26.86
CA GLU A 456 -48.59 28.56 27.61
C GLU A 456 -48.66 27.18 26.96
N ASN A 457 -48.70 27.11 25.63
CA ASN A 457 -48.67 25.85 24.90
C ASN A 457 -47.30 25.17 25.04
N LEU A 458 -46.21 25.92 24.89
CA LEU A 458 -44.86 25.38 25.09
C LEU A 458 -44.69 24.85 26.51
N LYS A 459 -45.12 25.60 27.54
CA LYS A 459 -45.09 25.15 28.93
C LYS A 459 -45.84 23.83 29.14
N LYS A 460 -47.05 23.70 28.58
CA LYS A 460 -47.84 22.47 28.66
C LYS A 460 -47.13 21.29 28.00
N LEU A 461 -46.66 21.48 26.76
CA LEU A 461 -45.97 20.43 26.00
C LEU A 461 -44.68 19.98 26.71
N VAL A 462 -43.90 20.92 27.24
CA VAL A 462 -42.66 20.63 27.98
C VAL A 462 -42.95 19.83 29.25
N GLY A 463 -44.02 20.16 30.00
CA GLY A 463 -44.39 19.44 31.22
C GLY A 463 -44.96 18.04 30.98
N GLU A 464 -45.47 17.74 29.78
CA GLU A 464 -46.01 16.42 29.41
C GLU A 464 -44.96 15.49 28.77
N ALA A 465 -43.87 16.07 28.25
CA ALA A 465 -42.80 15.35 27.57
C ALA A 465 -41.94 14.54 28.55
N GLN A 466 -41.52 13.35 28.11
CA GLN A 466 -40.56 12.52 28.83
C GLN A 466 -39.13 12.78 28.34
N VAL A 467 -39.00 13.22 27.08
CA VAL A 467 -37.75 13.68 26.48
C VAL A 467 -38.02 15.01 25.78
N VAL A 468 -37.18 16.01 26.04
CA VAL A 468 -37.26 17.34 25.43
C VAL A 468 -35.98 17.60 24.65
N ILE A 469 -36.10 17.87 23.36
CA ILE A 469 -34.97 18.20 22.48
C ILE A 469 -35.14 19.65 22.00
N CYS A 470 -34.33 20.56 22.53
CA CYS A 470 -34.39 21.99 22.23
C CYS A 470 -33.37 22.34 21.14
N CYS A 471 -33.83 22.78 19.97
CA CYS A 471 -33.02 23.13 18.80
C CYS A 471 -33.51 24.41 18.10
N ALA A 472 -34.10 25.34 18.87
CA ALA A 472 -34.68 26.57 18.36
C ALA A 472 -33.63 27.67 18.13
N GLY A 473 -32.52 27.64 18.87
CA GLY A 473 -31.47 28.68 18.80
C GLY A 473 -31.95 30.02 19.35
N LEU A 474 -32.76 29.99 20.40
CA LEU A 474 -33.37 31.14 21.06
C LEU A 474 -33.23 30.97 22.58
N PRO A 475 -32.21 31.60 23.20
CA PRO A 475 -31.97 31.48 24.63
C PRO A 475 -33.18 31.85 25.48
N GLY A 476 -33.51 30.99 26.46
CA GLY A 476 -34.62 31.19 27.37
C GLY A 476 -36.03 31.00 26.78
N LEU A 477 -36.14 30.44 25.57
CA LEU A 477 -37.43 30.03 25.01
C LEU A 477 -38.17 29.05 25.93
N VAL A 478 -37.43 28.18 26.61
CA VAL A 478 -37.94 27.23 27.61
C VAL A 478 -37.39 27.62 28.98
N GLN A 479 -38.20 27.52 30.03
CA GLN A 479 -37.76 27.70 31.41
C GLN A 479 -37.58 26.33 32.06
N ALA A 480 -36.48 26.14 32.79
CA ALA A 480 -36.14 24.87 33.43
C ALA A 480 -37.26 24.37 34.36
N GLU A 481 -37.96 25.29 35.04
CA GLU A 481 -39.08 25.00 35.94
C GLU A 481 -40.30 24.36 35.24
N TRP A 482 -40.37 24.40 33.90
CA TRP A 482 -41.45 23.75 33.15
C TRP A 482 -41.21 22.25 32.98
N LEU A 483 -39.97 21.79 33.20
CA LEU A 483 -39.60 20.39 33.11
C LEU A 483 -40.17 19.60 34.28
N ASN A 484 -40.59 18.37 34.02
CA ASN A 484 -41.10 17.45 35.02
C ASN A 484 -40.34 16.12 34.96
N GLY A 485 -39.07 16.14 35.38
CA GLY A 485 -38.22 14.95 35.37
C GLY A 485 -37.94 14.39 33.98
N ALA A 486 -37.98 15.25 32.95
CA ALA A 486 -37.69 14.86 31.56
C ALA A 486 -36.19 14.70 31.32
N GLU A 487 -35.82 13.88 30.34
CA GLU A 487 -34.50 13.87 29.73
C GLU A 487 -34.37 15.07 28.78
N VAL A 488 -33.32 15.88 28.89
CA VAL A 488 -33.20 17.14 28.13
C VAL A 488 -31.97 17.15 27.23
N LEU A 489 -32.19 17.27 25.91
CA LEU A 489 -31.13 17.44 24.92
C LEU A 489 -31.12 18.89 24.42
N ASN A 490 -30.11 19.63 24.83
CA ASN A 490 -29.85 21.00 24.40
C ASN A 490 -28.99 21.00 23.13
N VAL A 491 -29.65 21.15 21.99
CA VAL A 491 -29.03 21.27 20.66
C VAL A 491 -28.82 22.74 20.28
N GLY A 492 -29.77 23.60 20.64
CA GLY A 492 -29.69 25.04 20.43
C GLY A 492 -28.57 25.63 21.27
N THR A 493 -27.60 26.24 20.60
CA THR A 493 -26.46 26.91 21.22
C THR A 493 -26.34 28.32 20.66
N THR A 494 -26.36 29.31 21.55
CA THR A 494 -26.23 30.72 21.18
C THR A 494 -25.10 31.33 21.99
N PHE A 495 -24.24 32.12 21.37
CA PHE A 495 -23.19 32.81 22.12
C PHE A 495 -23.74 34.11 22.72
N ASP A 496 -23.54 34.30 24.02
CA ASP A 496 -23.89 35.51 24.75
C ASP A 496 -22.60 36.29 25.10
N PRO A 497 -22.34 37.43 24.44
CA PRO A 497 -21.16 38.25 24.68
C PRO A 497 -21.07 38.83 26.09
N SER A 498 -22.19 38.92 26.83
CA SER A 498 -22.20 39.55 28.16
C SER A 498 -21.55 38.69 29.23
N ILE A 499 -21.62 37.36 29.07
CA ILE A 499 -21.04 36.37 29.98
C ILE A 499 -19.95 35.53 29.31
N ASP A 500 -19.59 35.90 28.08
CA ASP A 500 -18.57 35.24 27.27
C ASP A 500 -18.73 33.72 27.17
N SER A 501 -19.98 33.28 26.91
CA SER A 501 -20.32 31.86 26.97
C SER A 501 -21.39 31.43 25.97
N LEU A 502 -21.40 30.14 25.65
CA LEU A 502 -22.50 29.49 24.95
C LEU A 502 -23.64 29.21 25.92
N VAL A 503 -24.85 29.63 25.58
CA VAL A 503 -26.08 29.45 26.36
C VAL A 503 -27.08 28.55 25.66
N SER A 504 -27.89 27.88 26.47
CA SER A 504 -28.96 26.97 26.05
C SER A 504 -30.26 27.72 25.72
N ASP A 505 -31.10 27.10 24.90
CA ASP A 505 -32.51 27.46 24.72
C ASP A 505 -33.34 27.32 26.02
N VAL A 506 -32.85 26.54 26.98
CA VAL A 506 -33.46 26.35 28.31
C VAL A 506 -32.76 27.24 29.34
N GLN A 507 -33.53 28.14 29.96
CA GLN A 507 -33.04 29.06 30.99
C GLN A 507 -33.32 28.54 32.41
N GLY A 508 -32.35 28.70 33.30
CA GLY A 508 -32.41 28.30 34.70
C GLY A 508 -31.59 27.05 35.02
N ASP A 509 -31.70 26.55 36.24
CA ASP A 509 -30.99 25.35 36.70
C ASP A 509 -31.68 24.08 36.17
N ILE A 510 -31.24 23.63 34.99
CA ILE A 510 -31.81 22.45 34.31
C ILE A 510 -31.64 21.20 35.17
N GLY A 511 -30.49 21.04 35.83
CA GLY A 511 -30.14 19.85 36.61
C GLY A 511 -31.09 19.61 37.80
N LYS A 512 -31.74 20.66 38.29
CA LYS A 512 -32.75 20.58 39.36
C LYS A 512 -34.09 20.00 38.89
N TYR A 513 -34.47 20.18 37.63
CA TYR A 513 -35.81 19.83 37.11
C TYR A 513 -35.79 18.71 36.06
N ALA A 514 -34.63 18.43 35.45
CA ALA A 514 -34.43 17.34 34.49
C ALA A 514 -33.94 16.06 35.18
N SER A 515 -34.32 14.90 34.63
CA SER A 515 -33.75 13.61 35.04
C SER A 515 -32.27 13.53 34.66
N ARG A 516 -31.95 13.81 33.40
CA ARG A 516 -30.60 14.10 32.90
C ARG A 516 -30.68 15.16 31.81
N TYR A 517 -29.56 15.82 31.55
CA TYR A 517 -29.50 16.89 30.57
C TYR A 517 -28.14 17.01 29.89
N SER A 518 -28.12 17.38 28.61
CA SER A 518 -26.87 17.72 27.93
C SER A 518 -26.50 19.18 28.21
N PRO A 519 -25.27 19.49 28.66
CA PRO A 519 -24.88 20.86 28.98
C PRO A 519 -24.65 21.68 27.70
N VAL A 520 -24.68 23.01 27.85
CA VAL A 520 -24.23 23.95 26.83
C VAL A 520 -23.24 24.90 27.49
N PRO A 521 -21.97 24.94 27.04
CA PRO A 521 -21.32 24.03 26.07
C PRO A 521 -21.10 22.61 26.63
N GLY A 522 -20.48 21.73 25.84
CA GLY A 522 -20.04 20.39 26.31
C GLY A 522 -21.03 19.24 26.10
N GLY A 523 -22.25 19.52 25.64
CA GLY A 523 -23.22 18.51 25.21
C GLY A 523 -23.08 18.16 23.72
N ILE A 524 -24.06 18.56 22.91
CA ILE A 524 -24.19 18.11 21.51
C ILE A 524 -23.22 18.83 20.55
N GLY A 525 -22.89 20.09 20.84
CA GLY A 525 -22.02 20.92 20.00
C GLY A 525 -20.68 20.25 19.64
N PRO A 526 -19.87 19.78 20.63
CA PRO A 526 -18.59 19.12 20.38
C PRO A 526 -18.67 17.91 19.44
N ILE A 527 -19.77 17.15 19.45
CA ILE A 527 -19.92 15.93 18.65
C ILE A 527 -20.17 16.24 17.16
N SER A 528 -20.69 17.44 16.85
CA SER A 528 -21.09 17.79 15.48
C SER A 528 -19.92 17.79 14.50
N ALA A 529 -18.81 18.49 14.78
CA ALA A 529 -17.67 18.50 13.85
C ALA A 529 -17.09 17.09 13.56
N PRO A 530 -16.87 16.22 14.58
CA PRO A 530 -16.52 14.81 14.35
C PRO A 530 -17.50 14.04 13.45
N MET A 531 -18.80 14.27 13.59
CA MET A 531 -19.81 13.62 12.72
C MET A 531 -19.69 14.06 11.27
N LEU A 532 -19.39 15.34 11.01
CA LEU A 532 -19.10 15.82 9.66
C LEU A 532 -17.90 15.09 9.05
N PHE A 533 -16.79 15.00 9.76
CA PHE A 533 -15.58 14.32 9.25
C PHE A 533 -15.78 12.81 9.10
N LYS A 534 -16.62 12.20 9.93
CA LYS A 534 -17.08 10.82 9.74
C LYS A 534 -17.85 10.66 8.42
N ASN A 535 -18.75 11.59 8.10
CA ASN A 535 -19.46 11.59 6.81
C ASN A 535 -18.51 11.80 5.63
N VAL A 536 -17.53 12.71 5.75
CA VAL A 536 -16.52 12.97 4.70
C VAL A 536 -15.66 11.74 4.44
N ALA A 537 -15.16 11.08 5.49
CA ALA A 537 -14.40 9.84 5.34
C ALA A 537 -15.23 8.78 4.62
N LYS A 538 -16.50 8.60 5.03
CA LYS A 538 -17.42 7.67 4.37
C LYS A 538 -17.63 8.03 2.90
N ALA A 539 -17.87 9.30 2.57
CA ALA A 539 -18.08 9.75 1.19
C ALA A 539 -16.85 9.50 0.31
N ALA A 540 -15.64 9.72 0.83
CA ALA A 540 -14.41 9.39 0.12
C ALA A 540 -14.29 7.88 -0.16
N TRP A 541 -14.58 7.02 0.82
CA TRP A 541 -14.60 5.57 0.65
C TRP A 541 -15.67 5.12 -0.36
N ASP A 542 -16.90 5.64 -0.27
CA ASP A 542 -17.98 5.31 -1.20
C ASP A 542 -17.62 5.71 -2.64
N ARG A 543 -16.99 6.88 -2.80
CA ARG A 543 -16.53 7.38 -4.10
C ARG A 543 -15.40 6.51 -4.67
N MET A 544 -14.40 6.13 -3.88
CA MET A 544 -13.34 5.23 -4.36
C MET A 544 -13.83 3.80 -4.59
N SER A 545 -14.78 3.33 -3.79
CA SER A 545 -15.43 2.01 -3.98
C SER A 545 -16.31 1.96 -5.25
N SER A 546 -16.73 3.12 -5.77
CA SER A 546 -17.51 3.24 -7.01
C SER A 546 -16.66 3.57 -8.24
N THR A 547 -15.45 4.11 -8.07
CA THR A 547 -14.49 4.38 -9.16
C THR A 547 -13.37 3.34 -9.30
N GLY A 548 -13.33 2.36 -8.38
CA GLY A 548 -12.29 1.34 -8.26
C GLY A 548 -10.89 1.87 -7.93
N ALA A 549 -10.07 1.05 -7.28
CA ALA A 549 -8.66 1.33 -7.06
C ALA A 549 -7.89 1.02 -8.35
N VAL A 550 -7.27 2.00 -9.00
CA VAL A 550 -6.43 1.74 -10.17
C VAL A 550 -5.08 1.21 -9.68
N HIS A 551 -4.74 -0.03 -10.01
CA HIS A 551 -3.41 -0.61 -9.80
C HIS A 551 -2.37 0.09 -10.68
N ASP A 552 -1.09 0.01 -10.32
CA ASP A 552 0.05 0.60 -11.06
C ASP A 552 0.07 0.26 -12.56
N ASN A 553 -0.62 -0.81 -12.97
CA ASN A 553 -0.69 -1.31 -14.34
C ASN A 553 -1.97 -0.87 -15.08
N GLY A 554 -2.81 0.00 -14.50
CA GLY A 554 -4.03 0.53 -15.14
C GLY A 554 -5.30 -0.30 -14.97
N TRP A 555 -5.29 -1.34 -14.12
CA TRP A 555 -6.50 -2.12 -13.77
C TRP A 555 -7.26 -1.48 -12.62
N GLU A 556 -8.54 -1.19 -12.82
CA GLU A 556 -9.53 -0.71 -11.85
C GLU A 556 -10.07 -1.88 -11.00
N GLU A 557 -9.66 -1.98 -9.74
CA GLU A 557 -10.18 -2.90 -8.72
C GLU A 557 -11.50 -2.37 -8.14
N LYS A 558 -12.58 -3.11 -8.37
CA LYS A 558 -13.89 -2.93 -7.76
C LYS A 558 -14.11 -4.03 -6.70
N PRO A 559 -15.07 -3.88 -5.78
CA PRO A 559 -15.29 -4.86 -4.71
C PRO A 559 -15.43 -6.33 -5.14
N ALA A 560 -15.78 -6.64 -6.40
CA ALA A 560 -15.87 -8.00 -6.91
C ALA A 560 -15.41 -8.17 -8.38
N SER A 561 -14.75 -7.16 -8.95
CA SER A 561 -14.26 -7.23 -10.33
C SER A 561 -13.00 -6.41 -10.55
N LEU A 562 -12.17 -6.83 -11.51
CA LEU A 562 -10.95 -6.15 -11.92
C LEU A 562 -11.12 -5.75 -13.39
N LYS A 563 -11.01 -4.46 -13.71
CA LYS A 563 -11.38 -3.93 -15.02
C LYS A 563 -10.26 -3.12 -15.66
N LYS A 564 -10.04 -3.22 -16.98
CA LYS A 564 -9.11 -2.36 -17.73
C LYS A 564 -9.61 -2.11 -19.15
N MET A 565 -9.18 -1.01 -19.77
CA MET A 565 -9.51 -0.65 -21.15
C MET A 565 -8.25 -0.63 -22.00
N PHE A 566 -8.32 -1.24 -23.18
CA PHE A 566 -7.26 -1.29 -24.19
C PHE A 566 -7.73 -0.60 -25.47
N HIS A 567 -6.87 0.21 -26.09
CA HIS A 567 -7.21 0.95 -27.30
C HIS A 567 -6.53 0.33 -28.54
N PHE A 568 -7.26 0.21 -29.65
CA PHE A 568 -6.75 -0.34 -30.91
C PHE A 568 -7.09 0.57 -32.10
N SER A 569 -6.14 0.69 -33.03
CA SER A 569 -6.30 1.52 -34.23
C SER A 569 -7.31 0.98 -35.25
N SER A 570 -7.69 -0.31 -35.16
CA SER A 570 -8.62 -0.95 -36.08
C SER A 570 -9.42 -2.07 -35.42
N TYR A 571 -10.58 -2.40 -36.02
CA TYR A 571 -11.36 -3.57 -35.63
C TYR A 571 -10.58 -4.87 -35.77
N THR A 572 -9.76 -5.01 -36.81
CA THR A 572 -8.95 -6.22 -37.04
C THR A 572 -8.03 -6.47 -35.85
N SER A 573 -7.30 -5.44 -35.41
CA SER A 573 -6.39 -5.53 -34.27
C SER A 573 -7.12 -5.82 -32.95
N ALA A 574 -8.29 -5.21 -32.73
CA ALA A 574 -9.10 -5.47 -31.55
C ALA A 574 -9.66 -6.91 -31.53
N ILE A 575 -10.08 -7.44 -32.69
CA ILE A 575 -10.57 -8.83 -32.82
C ILE A 575 -9.43 -9.82 -32.59
N GLU A 576 -8.24 -9.56 -33.13
CA GLU A 576 -7.05 -10.38 -32.88
C GLU A 576 -6.68 -10.41 -31.39
N ALA A 577 -6.78 -9.27 -30.69
CA ALA A 577 -6.60 -9.21 -29.24
C ALA A 577 -7.63 -10.05 -28.49
N CYS A 578 -8.92 -9.95 -28.84
CA CYS A 578 -9.97 -10.79 -28.26
C CYS A 578 -9.68 -12.30 -28.48
N GLN A 579 -9.23 -12.69 -29.66
CA GLN A 579 -8.88 -14.10 -29.97
C GLN A 579 -7.64 -14.58 -29.18
N LYS A 580 -6.69 -13.70 -28.89
CA LYS A 580 -5.56 -14.03 -28.00
C LYS A 580 -6.08 -14.26 -26.58
N VAL A 581 -6.89 -13.34 -26.05
CA VAL A 581 -7.43 -13.44 -24.69
C VAL A 581 -8.35 -14.65 -24.52
N ASP A 582 -9.22 -14.97 -25.48
CA ASP A 582 -10.09 -16.14 -25.44
C ASP A 582 -9.30 -17.46 -25.28
N ARG A 583 -8.21 -17.60 -26.07
CA ARG A 583 -7.30 -18.74 -25.96
C ARG A 583 -6.62 -18.81 -24.59
N LEU A 584 -6.15 -17.67 -24.07
CA LEU A 584 -5.55 -17.58 -22.74
C LEU A 584 -6.55 -17.95 -21.64
N SER A 585 -7.78 -17.40 -21.71
CA SER A 585 -8.82 -17.59 -20.70
C SER A 585 -9.23 -19.04 -20.50
N THR A 586 -9.26 -19.81 -21.59
CA THR A 586 -9.50 -21.26 -21.52
C THR A 586 -8.40 -21.96 -20.70
N VAL A 587 -7.14 -21.60 -20.93
CA VAL A 587 -5.99 -22.20 -20.23
C VAL A 587 -5.87 -21.68 -18.79
N MET A 588 -6.22 -20.42 -18.51
CA MET A 588 -6.26 -19.87 -17.14
C MET A 588 -7.41 -20.43 -16.31
N ASP A 589 -8.39 -21.09 -16.94
CA ASP A 589 -9.69 -21.42 -16.35
C ASP A 589 -10.34 -20.16 -15.72
N HIS A 590 -10.21 -19.02 -16.41
CA HIS A 590 -10.71 -17.74 -15.94
C HIS A 590 -10.97 -16.81 -17.12
N HIS A 591 -12.22 -16.40 -17.29
CA HIS A 591 -12.68 -15.72 -18.49
C HIS A 591 -12.94 -14.25 -18.18
N ALA A 592 -12.36 -13.37 -18.99
CA ALA A 592 -12.68 -11.95 -18.95
C ALA A 592 -14.00 -11.69 -19.68
N ASN A 593 -14.84 -10.82 -19.12
CA ASN A 593 -15.88 -10.18 -19.89
C ASN A 593 -15.23 -9.17 -20.85
N MET A 594 -15.57 -9.23 -22.13
CA MET A 594 -14.96 -8.39 -23.18
C MET A 594 -16.03 -7.55 -23.86
N LYS A 595 -15.82 -6.23 -23.93
CA LYS A 595 -16.73 -5.29 -24.58
C LYS A 595 -15.97 -4.37 -25.54
N LEU A 596 -16.36 -4.38 -26.81
CA LEU A 596 -15.80 -3.52 -27.84
C LEU A 596 -16.65 -2.26 -28.01
N THR A 597 -16.03 -1.08 -28.00
CA THR A 597 -16.64 0.22 -28.28
C THR A 597 -15.91 0.86 -29.45
N HIS A 598 -16.63 1.22 -30.52
CA HIS A 598 -16.03 1.81 -31.70
C HIS A 598 -16.20 3.32 -31.74
N HIS A 599 -15.09 4.00 -32.05
CA HIS A 599 -15.00 5.43 -32.24
C HIS A 599 -14.65 5.71 -33.71
N CYS A 600 -15.58 6.33 -34.45
CA CYS A 600 -15.49 6.48 -35.92
C CYS A 600 -14.19 7.11 -36.45
N VAL A 601 -13.47 7.86 -35.61
CA VAL A 601 -12.22 8.56 -35.98
C VAL A 601 -11.03 8.12 -35.14
N ASP A 602 -11.27 7.59 -33.94
CA ASP A 602 -10.23 7.36 -32.95
C ASP A 602 -9.86 5.88 -32.83
N GLY A 603 -10.66 4.92 -33.32
CA GLY A 603 -10.33 3.49 -33.30
C GLY A 603 -11.38 2.63 -32.59
N VAL A 604 -10.92 1.63 -31.84
CA VAL A 604 -11.76 0.68 -31.10
C VAL A 604 -11.21 0.46 -29.70
N ASP A 605 -12.02 0.70 -28.68
CA ASP A 605 -11.72 0.39 -27.29
C ASP A 605 -12.23 -1.02 -26.95
N LEU A 606 -11.38 -1.80 -26.30
CA LEU A 606 -11.68 -3.12 -25.74
C LEU A 606 -11.63 -3.02 -24.22
N GLU A 607 -12.80 -3.03 -23.60
CA GLU A 607 -12.96 -3.11 -22.16
C GLU A 607 -12.92 -4.58 -21.72
N MET A 608 -12.07 -4.88 -20.74
CA MET A 608 -11.91 -6.20 -20.13
C MET A 608 -12.25 -6.14 -18.66
N GLU A 609 -13.05 -7.10 -18.18
CA GLU A 609 -13.43 -7.20 -16.78
C GLU A 609 -13.38 -8.66 -16.30
N PHE A 610 -12.53 -8.95 -15.34
CA PHE A 610 -12.57 -10.20 -14.57
C PHE A 610 -13.53 -10.03 -13.42
N PHE A 611 -14.39 -11.01 -13.19
CA PHE A 611 -15.40 -10.98 -12.14
C PHE A 611 -15.41 -12.31 -11.40
N THR A 612 -15.45 -12.24 -10.06
CA THR A 612 -15.58 -13.45 -9.24
C THR A 612 -16.90 -13.41 -8.48
N PHE A 613 -17.90 -14.11 -9.03
CA PHE A 613 -19.26 -14.15 -8.49
C PHE A 613 -19.36 -14.92 -7.16
N GLU A 614 -18.59 -15.99 -6.98
CA GLU A 614 -18.68 -16.86 -5.80
C GLU A 614 -17.96 -16.30 -4.56
N ALA A 615 -16.82 -15.63 -4.74
CA ALA A 615 -16.00 -15.14 -3.63
C ALA A 615 -16.47 -13.79 -3.07
N LYS A 616 -17.30 -13.03 -3.80
CA LYS A 616 -17.73 -11.65 -3.48
C LYS A 616 -16.56 -10.68 -3.19
N LYS A 617 -15.36 -11.01 -3.68
CA LYS A 617 -14.13 -10.24 -3.62
C LYS A 617 -13.22 -10.67 -4.76
N ILE A 618 -12.30 -9.79 -5.17
CA ILE A 618 -11.22 -10.13 -6.09
C ILE A 618 -10.33 -11.20 -5.44
N THR A 619 -9.91 -12.17 -6.24
CA THR A 619 -9.01 -13.28 -5.84
C THR A 619 -7.63 -13.10 -6.48
N GLU A 620 -6.63 -13.81 -5.96
CA GLU A 620 -5.31 -13.86 -6.60
C GLU A 620 -5.36 -14.41 -8.04
N LYS A 621 -6.37 -15.21 -8.39
CA LYS A 621 -6.58 -15.72 -9.76
C LYS A 621 -6.96 -14.60 -10.71
N ASP A 622 -7.81 -13.66 -10.28
CA ASP A 622 -8.20 -12.49 -11.08
C ASP A 622 -6.96 -11.60 -11.35
N PHE A 623 -6.13 -11.36 -10.33
CA PHE A 623 -4.86 -10.63 -10.48
C PHE A 623 -3.87 -11.32 -11.41
N GLY A 624 -3.71 -12.64 -11.27
CA GLY A 624 -2.88 -13.44 -12.16
C GLY A 624 -3.34 -13.36 -13.61
N ALA A 625 -4.65 -13.41 -13.85
CA ALA A 625 -5.21 -13.31 -15.19
C ALA A 625 -5.07 -11.90 -15.80
N ALA A 626 -5.22 -10.84 -15.00
CA ALA A 626 -4.95 -9.47 -15.44
C ALA A 626 -3.50 -9.25 -15.86
N ASN A 627 -2.55 -9.74 -15.07
CA ASN A 627 -1.12 -9.66 -15.43
C ASN A 627 -0.80 -10.45 -16.71
N ALA A 628 -1.42 -11.63 -16.88
CA ALA A 628 -1.30 -12.43 -18.09
C ALA A 628 -1.82 -11.69 -19.34
N ILE A 629 -2.94 -10.98 -19.23
CA ILE A 629 -3.47 -10.14 -20.31
C ILE A 629 -2.54 -8.97 -20.60
N ASP A 630 -2.03 -8.28 -19.58
CA ASP A 630 -1.12 -7.15 -19.76
C ASP A 630 0.16 -7.55 -20.48
N MET A 631 0.75 -8.69 -20.15
CA MET A 631 1.95 -9.16 -20.85
C MET A 631 1.74 -9.27 -22.37
N VAL A 632 0.55 -9.72 -22.78
CA VAL A 632 0.22 -9.99 -24.18
C VAL A 632 -0.35 -8.77 -24.90
N LEU A 633 -0.97 -7.83 -24.19
CA LEU A 633 -1.70 -6.69 -24.77
C LEU A 633 -1.16 -5.30 -24.41
N SER A 634 -0.25 -5.15 -23.44
CA SER A 634 0.21 -3.81 -23.02
C SER A 634 1.11 -3.14 -24.06
N GLU A 635 1.10 -1.80 -24.03
CA GLU A 635 1.99 -0.96 -24.84
C GLU A 635 3.46 -0.98 -24.36
N ASP A 636 3.74 -1.49 -23.16
CA ASP A 636 5.10 -1.54 -22.60
C ASP A 636 5.95 -2.57 -23.36
N LYS A 637 6.83 -2.06 -24.22
CA LYS A 637 7.64 -2.88 -25.13
C LYS A 637 8.88 -3.42 -24.44
N VAL A 638 9.26 -4.66 -24.78
CA VAL A 638 10.60 -5.19 -24.46
C VAL A 638 11.55 -4.69 -25.53
N GLU A 639 12.03 -3.45 -25.37
CA GLU A 639 12.86 -2.78 -26.36
C GLU A 639 14.22 -3.48 -26.53
N MET A 640 14.42 -4.12 -27.68
CA MET A 640 15.67 -4.85 -27.98
C MET A 640 16.93 -3.98 -27.86
N SER A 641 16.82 -2.67 -28.08
CA SER A 641 17.93 -1.72 -27.94
C SER A 641 18.53 -1.67 -26.53
N LYS A 642 17.77 -2.03 -25.48
CA LYS A 642 18.28 -2.10 -24.11
C LYS A 642 19.17 -3.32 -23.85
N TYR A 643 19.04 -4.35 -24.69
CA TYR A 643 19.78 -5.61 -24.59
C TYR A 643 20.88 -5.73 -25.66
N SER A 644 21.20 -4.60 -26.31
CA SER A 644 22.24 -4.50 -27.33
C SER A 644 23.51 -3.91 -26.74
N TYR A 645 24.66 -4.34 -27.26
CA TYR A 645 25.96 -3.82 -26.83
C TYR A 645 26.98 -3.82 -27.98
N ASN A 646 27.99 -2.96 -27.87
CA ASN A 646 29.03 -2.86 -28.89
C ASN A 646 30.07 -3.98 -28.72
N LEU A 647 30.05 -4.97 -29.61
CA LEU A 647 31.02 -6.06 -29.64
C LEU A 647 32.16 -5.74 -30.62
N ALA A 648 33.36 -5.46 -30.10
CA ALA A 648 34.54 -5.24 -30.93
C ALA A 648 35.00 -6.54 -31.62
N GLU A 649 35.43 -6.44 -32.88
CA GLU A 649 35.86 -7.61 -33.68
C GLU A 649 37.03 -8.37 -33.02
N SER A 650 37.93 -7.65 -32.32
CA SER A 650 39.04 -8.25 -31.57
C SER A 650 38.61 -9.09 -30.36
N SER A 651 37.36 -8.94 -29.91
CA SER A 651 36.78 -9.69 -28.79
C SER A 651 36.07 -10.97 -29.24
N ILE A 652 35.92 -11.20 -30.56
CA ILE A 652 35.31 -12.41 -31.11
C ILE A 652 36.36 -13.51 -31.18
N ALA A 653 36.19 -14.56 -30.39
CA ALA A 653 37.05 -15.74 -30.44
C ALA A 653 36.77 -16.54 -31.73
N LYS A 654 37.66 -16.45 -32.72
CA LYS A 654 37.52 -17.16 -34.01
C LYS A 654 37.66 -18.68 -33.91
N TYR A 655 38.36 -19.17 -32.88
CA TYR A 655 38.55 -20.58 -32.60
C TYR A 655 38.30 -20.85 -31.11
N PRO A 656 37.82 -22.06 -30.74
CA PRO A 656 37.77 -22.49 -29.35
C PRO A 656 39.14 -22.40 -28.68
N ALA A 657 39.15 -22.22 -27.36
CA ALA A 657 40.39 -22.20 -26.58
C ALA A 657 41.15 -23.53 -26.74
N ASN A 658 42.48 -23.45 -26.93
CA ASN A 658 43.35 -24.62 -27.06
C ASN A 658 44.51 -24.52 -26.05
N PRO A 659 44.64 -25.46 -25.08
CA PRO A 659 43.79 -26.64 -24.87
C PRO A 659 42.36 -26.30 -24.44
N ARG A 660 41.40 -27.20 -24.72
CA ARG A 660 40.01 -27.06 -24.25
C ARG A 660 39.99 -26.88 -22.73
N GLY A 661 39.07 -26.06 -22.20
CA GLY A 661 39.01 -25.73 -20.77
C GLY A 661 39.96 -24.62 -20.29
N SER A 662 40.90 -24.16 -21.13
CA SER A 662 41.76 -22.99 -20.82
C SER A 662 41.10 -21.62 -21.04
N SER A 663 39.82 -21.59 -21.38
CA SER A 663 39.05 -20.35 -21.54
C SER A 663 38.89 -19.62 -20.20
N LYS A 664 38.68 -18.30 -20.27
CA LYS A 664 38.35 -17.48 -19.10
C LYS A 664 36.93 -17.75 -18.63
N LEU A 665 36.68 -17.61 -17.33
CA LEU A 665 35.34 -17.70 -16.73
C LEU A 665 35.02 -16.41 -15.98
N LEU A 666 33.84 -15.87 -16.23
CA LEU A 666 33.26 -14.76 -15.47
C LEU A 666 32.11 -15.30 -14.63
N LYS A 667 32.12 -15.01 -13.34
CA LYS A 667 31.05 -15.35 -12.40
C LYS A 667 30.35 -14.08 -11.95
N VAL A 668 29.02 -14.05 -12.09
CA VAL A 668 28.13 -13.05 -11.49
C VAL A 668 27.38 -13.71 -10.35
N ASP A 669 27.31 -13.06 -9.18
CA ASP A 669 26.50 -13.54 -8.05
C ASP A 669 25.13 -12.84 -7.97
N SER A 670 24.29 -13.25 -7.02
CA SER A 670 22.94 -12.70 -6.83
C SER A 670 22.91 -11.23 -6.39
N SER A 671 24.04 -10.65 -5.99
CA SER A 671 24.20 -9.24 -5.66
C SER A 671 24.83 -8.45 -6.83
N SER A 672 24.90 -9.05 -8.02
CA SER A 672 25.55 -8.50 -9.22
C SER A 672 27.07 -8.26 -9.08
N ASN A 673 27.74 -8.93 -8.12
CA ASN A 673 29.19 -8.86 -8.04
C ASN A 673 29.83 -9.74 -9.11
N VAL A 674 30.88 -9.20 -9.75
CA VAL A 674 31.60 -9.88 -10.83
C VAL A 674 32.96 -10.38 -10.36
N THR A 675 33.26 -11.65 -10.61
CA THR A 675 34.57 -12.29 -10.36
C THR A 675 35.10 -12.93 -11.63
N TYR A 676 36.41 -12.77 -11.89
CA TYR A 676 37.08 -13.27 -13.09
C TYR A 676 38.05 -14.41 -12.75
N TYR A 677 38.08 -15.43 -13.59
CA TYR A 677 39.01 -16.56 -13.53
C TYR A 677 39.72 -16.74 -14.87
N ASP A 678 41.03 -16.94 -14.85
CA ASP A 678 41.84 -17.08 -16.07
C ASP A 678 41.72 -18.46 -16.74
N ASN A 679 41.24 -19.47 -16.01
CA ASN A 679 41.10 -20.84 -16.49
C ASN A 679 39.76 -21.43 -16.00
N PHE A 680 38.95 -21.92 -16.94
CA PHE A 680 37.63 -22.49 -16.68
C PHE A 680 37.74 -23.79 -15.89
N SER A 681 38.56 -24.74 -16.34
CA SER A 681 38.70 -26.06 -15.69
C SER A 681 39.13 -25.94 -14.23
N ASP A 682 40.13 -25.09 -13.93
CA ASP A 682 40.68 -24.91 -12.58
C ASP A 682 39.66 -24.32 -11.57
N ALA A 683 38.71 -23.54 -12.08
CA ALA A 683 37.70 -22.85 -11.29
C ALA A 683 36.40 -23.63 -11.19
N PHE A 684 35.94 -24.20 -12.30
CA PHE A 684 34.58 -24.71 -12.44
C PHE A 684 34.32 -25.94 -11.55
N ALA A 685 35.25 -26.90 -11.47
CA ALA A 685 35.09 -28.08 -10.61
C ALA A 685 34.90 -27.71 -9.12
N LYS A 686 35.52 -26.62 -8.66
CA LYS A 686 35.33 -26.10 -7.30
C LYS A 686 33.99 -25.42 -7.13
N LEU A 687 33.53 -24.70 -8.16
CA LEU A 687 32.26 -23.99 -8.18
C LEU A 687 31.05 -24.93 -8.30
N SER A 688 31.22 -26.08 -8.95
CA SER A 688 30.17 -27.08 -9.15
C SER A 688 30.05 -28.09 -7.99
N LYS A 689 30.90 -27.98 -6.97
CA LYS A 689 30.94 -28.94 -5.86
C LYS A 689 29.60 -29.02 -5.13
N GLY A 690 28.99 -30.21 -5.12
CA GLY A 690 27.73 -30.49 -4.46
C GLY A 690 26.47 -30.14 -5.27
N ALA A 691 26.65 -29.65 -6.50
CA ALA A 691 25.55 -29.41 -7.44
C ALA A 691 25.29 -30.64 -8.33
N HIS A 692 24.16 -30.62 -9.03
CA HIS A 692 23.85 -31.53 -10.13
C HIS A 692 23.83 -30.75 -11.44
N LEU A 693 24.52 -31.24 -12.45
CA LEU A 693 24.71 -30.55 -13.72
C LEU A 693 23.79 -31.14 -14.80
N VAL A 694 23.22 -30.28 -15.63
CA VAL A 694 22.40 -30.69 -16.77
C VAL A 694 22.98 -30.15 -18.06
N PHE A 695 23.22 -31.05 -19.01
CA PHE A 695 23.90 -30.79 -20.28
C PHE A 695 23.01 -31.07 -21.49
N ASN A 696 23.23 -30.32 -22.58
CA ASN A 696 22.70 -30.66 -23.90
C ASN A 696 23.73 -31.51 -24.67
N ASP A 697 23.44 -32.79 -24.85
CA ASP A 697 24.32 -33.77 -25.52
C ASP A 697 24.09 -33.90 -27.03
N SER A 698 23.30 -33.00 -27.62
CA SER A 698 23.06 -33.00 -29.06
C SER A 698 24.35 -32.76 -29.84
N ARG A 699 24.54 -33.56 -30.89
CA ARG A 699 25.70 -33.57 -31.76
C ARG A 699 25.40 -32.85 -33.08
N VAL A 700 26.32 -31.99 -33.48
CA VAL A 700 26.25 -31.24 -34.74
C VAL A 700 26.49 -32.17 -35.91
N LEU A 701 25.61 -32.11 -36.91
CA LEU A 701 25.75 -32.78 -38.19
C LEU A 701 26.40 -31.85 -39.22
N ASP A 702 27.02 -32.45 -40.24
CA ASP A 702 27.62 -31.78 -41.39
C ASP A 702 26.52 -31.21 -42.32
N ALA A 703 25.76 -30.24 -41.80
CA ALA A 703 24.51 -29.73 -42.37
C ALA A 703 24.69 -28.64 -43.45
N ARG A 704 25.93 -28.32 -43.85
CA ARG A 704 26.23 -27.40 -44.96
C ARG A 704 26.69 -28.19 -46.19
N LEU A 705 25.90 -28.13 -47.26
CA LEU A 705 26.13 -28.80 -48.53
C LEU A 705 26.44 -27.77 -49.63
N PHE A 706 27.11 -28.22 -50.70
CA PHE A 706 27.37 -27.41 -51.88
C PHE A 706 26.76 -28.06 -53.12
N LEU A 707 25.96 -27.29 -53.87
CA LEU A 707 25.26 -27.69 -55.08
C LEU A 707 26.01 -27.21 -56.33
N ALA A 708 26.10 -28.03 -57.36
CA ALA A 708 26.62 -27.64 -58.66
C ALA A 708 25.52 -26.98 -59.51
N VAL A 709 25.63 -25.67 -59.75
CA VAL A 709 24.67 -24.89 -60.53
C VAL A 709 25.40 -24.09 -61.61
N ASN A 710 25.16 -24.39 -62.89
CA ASN A 710 25.78 -23.69 -64.04
C ASN A 710 27.32 -23.57 -63.98
N GLY A 711 28.00 -24.55 -63.36
CA GLY A 711 29.46 -24.55 -63.20
C GLY A 711 30.00 -23.77 -62.00
N ALA A 712 29.12 -23.23 -61.14
CA ALA A 712 29.48 -22.64 -59.85
C ALA A 712 28.94 -23.50 -58.70
N GLU A 713 29.60 -23.43 -57.55
CA GLU A 713 29.11 -24.02 -56.30
C GLU A 713 28.17 -23.05 -55.60
N VAL A 714 27.01 -23.55 -55.20
CA VAL A 714 25.97 -22.82 -54.49
C VAL A 714 25.74 -23.50 -53.15
N GLU A 715 25.70 -22.73 -52.08
CA GLU A 715 25.44 -23.27 -50.76
C GLU A 715 23.98 -23.72 -50.60
N LEU A 716 23.80 -24.90 -50.01
CA LEU A 716 22.58 -25.33 -49.36
C LEU A 716 22.87 -25.58 -47.88
N MET A 717 22.20 -24.84 -47.00
CA MET A 717 22.28 -25.04 -45.56
C MET A 717 20.99 -25.69 -45.04
N ILE A 718 21.11 -26.82 -44.35
CA ILE A 718 20.00 -27.42 -43.63
C ILE A 718 19.65 -26.49 -42.46
N LEU A 719 18.40 -26.02 -42.41
CA LEU A 719 17.94 -25.09 -41.38
C LEU A 719 17.42 -25.83 -40.14
N ASP A 720 16.69 -26.91 -40.37
CA ASP A 720 16.08 -27.73 -39.33
C ASP A 720 15.90 -29.15 -39.86
N LEU A 721 16.23 -30.13 -39.02
CA LEU A 721 15.98 -31.54 -39.31
C LEU A 721 14.53 -31.91 -38.95
N GLY A 722 13.85 -31.13 -38.11
CA GLY A 722 12.47 -31.37 -37.70
C GLY A 722 12.36 -32.43 -36.62
N SER A 723 11.35 -33.31 -36.73
CA SER A 723 11.13 -34.46 -35.83
C SER A 723 11.59 -35.79 -36.44
N ILE A 724 12.48 -35.74 -37.43
CA ILE A 724 12.93 -36.92 -38.16
C ILE A 724 13.96 -37.71 -37.34
N ASP A 725 13.92 -39.03 -37.43
CA ASP A 725 15.06 -39.85 -37.05
C ASP A 725 16.12 -39.73 -38.15
N VAL A 726 17.28 -39.16 -37.82
CA VAL A 726 18.40 -39.00 -38.77
C VAL A 726 19.00 -40.34 -39.23
N GLY A 727 18.67 -41.43 -38.52
CA GLY A 727 18.96 -42.80 -38.91
C GLY A 727 18.11 -43.33 -40.08
N ASP A 728 16.98 -42.68 -40.40
CA ASP A 728 16.12 -43.07 -41.51
C ASP A 728 16.68 -42.67 -42.89
N SER A 729 16.20 -43.35 -43.95
CA SER A 729 16.66 -43.15 -45.33
C SER A 729 16.35 -41.75 -45.85
N CYS A 730 17.32 -41.14 -46.55
CA CYS A 730 17.16 -39.86 -47.27
C CYS A 730 15.93 -39.84 -48.21
N LYS A 731 15.60 -40.98 -48.83
CA LYS A 731 14.48 -41.09 -49.80
C LYS A 731 13.10 -40.97 -49.16
N SER A 732 12.96 -41.19 -47.87
CA SER A 732 11.69 -41.06 -47.14
C SER A 732 11.52 -39.71 -46.47
N THR A 733 12.54 -38.85 -46.51
CA THR A 733 12.65 -37.71 -45.61
C THR A 733 12.68 -36.38 -46.35
N HIS A 734 11.95 -35.40 -45.82
CA HIS A 734 11.99 -34.02 -46.27
C HIS A 734 12.78 -33.19 -45.26
N LEU A 735 13.79 -32.48 -45.73
CA LEU A 735 14.63 -31.62 -44.90
C LEU A 735 14.26 -30.17 -45.15
N HIS A 736 14.26 -29.38 -44.09
CA HIS A 736 14.05 -27.94 -44.19
C HIS A 736 15.41 -27.26 -44.41
N ALA A 737 15.54 -26.52 -45.51
CA ALA A 737 16.81 -25.99 -45.96
C ALA A 737 16.68 -24.58 -46.55
N MET A 738 17.81 -23.91 -46.67
CA MET A 738 17.97 -22.67 -47.42
C MET A 738 18.97 -22.91 -48.54
N ILE A 739 18.61 -22.49 -49.75
CA ILE A 739 19.50 -22.51 -50.92
C ILE A 739 19.86 -21.07 -51.27
N ARG A 740 21.16 -20.76 -51.37
CA ARG A 740 21.67 -19.41 -51.70
C ARG A 740 21.55 -19.10 -53.19
N LEU A 741 20.31 -19.12 -53.69
CA LEU A 741 19.93 -18.68 -55.02
C LEU A 741 18.82 -17.63 -54.92
N PRO A 742 18.78 -16.66 -55.84
CA PRO A 742 17.70 -15.67 -55.87
C PRO A 742 16.35 -16.27 -56.27
N ASP A 743 16.35 -17.35 -57.05
CA ASP A 743 15.15 -18.02 -57.57
C ASP A 743 15.29 -19.54 -57.41
N VAL A 744 14.38 -20.16 -56.65
CA VAL A 744 14.26 -21.61 -56.47
C VAL A 744 12.79 -21.99 -56.59
N ASN A 745 12.49 -23.00 -57.40
CA ASN A 745 11.14 -23.46 -57.69
C ASN A 745 10.93 -24.91 -57.25
N VAL A 746 9.67 -25.25 -56.94
CA VAL A 746 9.28 -26.64 -56.67
C VAL A 746 9.54 -27.48 -57.93
N GLY A 747 10.26 -28.59 -57.76
CA GLY A 747 10.69 -29.50 -58.82
C GLY A 747 12.11 -29.23 -59.33
N ASP A 748 12.80 -28.18 -58.85
CA ASP A 748 14.21 -27.98 -59.16
C ASP A 748 15.05 -29.15 -58.62
N ILE A 749 15.98 -29.65 -59.44
CA ILE A 749 16.88 -30.76 -59.08
C ILE A 749 18.32 -30.29 -59.25
N PHE A 750 19.09 -30.37 -58.17
CA PHE A 750 20.50 -30.00 -58.11
C PHE A 750 21.38 -31.24 -57.87
N GLU A 751 22.57 -31.27 -58.46
CA GLU A 751 23.60 -32.26 -58.11
C GLU A 751 24.46 -31.72 -56.97
N GLU A 752 24.75 -32.54 -55.96
CA GLU A 752 25.75 -32.21 -54.94
C GLU A 752 27.15 -32.17 -55.58
N SER A 753 27.98 -31.21 -55.18
CA SER A 753 29.20 -30.83 -55.91
C SER A 753 30.26 -31.93 -55.97
N ASN A 754 30.25 -32.87 -55.01
CA ASN A 754 31.11 -34.05 -55.00
C ASN A 754 30.45 -35.31 -55.58
N GLY A 755 29.23 -35.19 -56.11
CA GLY A 755 28.50 -36.27 -56.79
C GLY A 755 27.93 -37.34 -55.85
N HIS A 756 27.81 -37.06 -54.56
CA HIS A 756 27.30 -38.04 -53.59
C HIS A 756 25.78 -38.23 -53.64
N GLY A 757 25.03 -37.31 -54.24
CA GLY A 757 23.58 -37.40 -54.37
C GLY A 757 22.95 -36.27 -55.19
N ARG A 758 21.63 -36.37 -55.41
CA ARG A 758 20.81 -35.32 -56.02
C ARG A 758 19.84 -34.76 -55.00
N ILE A 759 19.57 -33.46 -55.09
CA ILE A 759 18.73 -32.71 -54.16
C ILE A 759 17.55 -32.16 -54.96
N GLU A 760 16.35 -32.61 -54.61
CA GLU A 760 15.10 -32.21 -55.24
C GLU A 760 14.35 -31.24 -54.33
N VAL A 761 13.94 -30.08 -54.83
CA VAL A 761 13.11 -29.13 -54.11
C VAL A 761 11.66 -29.57 -54.18
N VAL A 762 11.08 -29.94 -53.04
CA VAL A 762 9.69 -30.44 -52.96
C VAL A 762 8.69 -29.38 -52.49
N GLY A 763 9.18 -28.26 -51.94
CA GLY A 763 8.34 -27.17 -51.46
C GLY A 763 9.15 -25.89 -51.31
N VAL A 764 8.55 -24.73 -51.55
CA VAL A 764 9.18 -23.41 -51.35
C VAL A 764 8.36 -22.65 -50.33
N LYS A 765 9.03 -22.09 -49.31
CA LYS A 765 8.39 -21.37 -48.21
C LYS A 765 8.48 -19.86 -48.40
N GLY A 766 9.60 -19.35 -48.90
CA GLY A 766 9.77 -17.92 -49.21
C GLY A 766 11.22 -17.46 -49.23
N ILE A 767 11.41 -16.14 -49.20
CA ILE A 767 12.73 -15.51 -49.15
C ILE A 767 13.30 -15.67 -47.73
N TRP A 768 14.51 -16.22 -47.66
CA TRP A 768 15.34 -16.19 -46.46
C TRP A 768 16.17 -14.89 -46.47
N GLU A 769 15.71 -13.90 -45.72
CA GLU A 769 16.39 -12.62 -45.55
C GLU A 769 17.33 -12.68 -44.34
N GLU A 770 18.61 -12.37 -44.59
CA GLU A 770 19.65 -12.17 -43.58
C GLU A 770 20.18 -10.72 -43.66
N ASP A 771 20.88 -10.24 -42.62
CA ASP A 771 21.40 -8.86 -42.57
C ASP A 771 22.67 -8.68 -43.44
N GLU A 772 23.18 -7.45 -43.58
CA GLU A 772 24.43 -7.18 -44.32
C GLU A 772 25.68 -7.86 -43.72
N LYS A 773 25.59 -8.45 -42.52
CA LYS A 773 26.69 -9.12 -41.81
C LYS A 773 26.68 -10.65 -41.96
N SER A 774 25.69 -11.18 -42.65
CA SER A 774 25.51 -12.60 -42.94
C SER A 774 26.10 -13.01 -44.30
N ASP A 775 26.04 -14.30 -44.63
CA ASP A 775 26.51 -14.84 -45.92
C ASP A 775 25.52 -14.55 -47.09
N GLY A 776 24.54 -13.66 -46.91
CA GLY A 776 23.61 -13.15 -47.92
C GLY A 776 22.18 -13.72 -47.86
N ASN A 777 21.33 -13.38 -48.84
CA ASN A 777 19.95 -13.89 -48.89
C ASN A 777 19.87 -15.22 -49.67
N GLY A 778 18.80 -15.99 -49.41
CA GLY A 778 18.50 -17.23 -50.14
C GLY A 778 17.00 -17.52 -50.21
N ILE A 779 16.63 -18.74 -50.62
CA ILE A 779 15.25 -19.22 -50.62
C ILE A 779 15.11 -20.34 -49.58
N GLU A 780 14.20 -20.14 -48.63
CA GLU A 780 13.78 -21.16 -47.66
C GLU A 780 12.85 -22.17 -48.34
N CYS A 781 13.20 -23.45 -48.27
CA CYS A 781 12.55 -24.51 -49.01
C CYS A 781 12.61 -25.86 -48.25
N PHE A 782 11.81 -26.81 -48.74
CA PHE A 782 11.87 -28.20 -48.34
C PHE A 782 12.53 -29.01 -49.46
N VAL A 783 13.53 -29.80 -49.10
CA VAL A 783 14.31 -30.60 -50.04
C VAL A 783 14.26 -32.07 -49.71
N LYS A 784 14.45 -32.90 -50.74
CA LYS A 784 14.58 -34.34 -50.64
C LYS A 784 15.90 -34.77 -51.25
N ILE A 785 16.60 -35.66 -50.55
CA ILE A 785 17.89 -36.18 -51.01
C ILE A 785 17.67 -37.55 -51.68
N ALA A 786 18.03 -37.66 -52.95
CA ALA A 786 18.00 -38.92 -53.69
C ALA A 786 19.27 -39.74 -53.39
N SER A 787 19.30 -40.36 -52.20
CA SER A 787 20.37 -41.28 -51.75
C SER A 787 19.78 -42.49 -51.03
N ASP A 788 20.42 -43.66 -51.15
CA ASP A 788 20.05 -44.88 -50.41
C ASP A 788 20.61 -44.90 -48.97
N LYS A 789 21.34 -43.87 -48.57
CA LYS A 789 21.92 -43.71 -47.21
C LYS A 789 20.90 -43.14 -46.23
N SER A 790 21.19 -43.28 -44.93
CA SER A 790 20.50 -42.47 -43.91
C SER A 790 20.88 -41.00 -44.03
N VAL A 791 20.06 -40.10 -43.47
CA VAL A 791 20.32 -38.65 -43.48
C VAL A 791 21.68 -38.34 -42.85
N GLU A 792 21.95 -38.89 -41.67
CA GLU A 792 23.22 -38.73 -40.95
C GLU A 792 24.42 -39.14 -41.81
N ASN A 793 24.41 -40.36 -42.36
CA ASN A 793 25.52 -40.88 -43.16
C ASN A 793 25.74 -40.10 -44.46
N PHE A 794 24.66 -39.56 -45.06
CA PHE A 794 24.80 -38.73 -46.24
C PHE A 794 25.45 -37.38 -45.91
N LEU A 795 24.99 -36.72 -44.84
CA LEU A 795 25.54 -35.43 -44.40
C LEU A 795 27.01 -35.57 -44.01
N GLU A 796 27.40 -36.60 -43.27
CA GLU A 796 28.81 -36.85 -42.90
C GLU A 796 29.72 -37.06 -44.12
N MET A 797 29.19 -37.62 -45.21
CA MET A 797 29.94 -37.85 -46.45
C MET A 797 30.01 -36.62 -47.35
N ALA A 798 28.91 -35.89 -47.49
CA ALA A 798 28.74 -34.85 -48.52
C ALA A 798 28.81 -33.42 -47.97
N GLY A 799 28.63 -33.25 -46.68
CA GLY A 799 28.53 -31.96 -46.02
C GLY A 799 29.78 -31.52 -45.31
N SER A 800 29.65 -30.35 -44.72
CA SER A 800 30.63 -29.68 -43.88
C SER A 800 29.95 -29.10 -42.64
N VAL A 801 30.74 -28.81 -41.61
CA VAL A 801 30.23 -28.26 -40.35
C VAL A 801 29.77 -26.82 -40.58
N PRO A 802 28.49 -26.48 -40.29
CA PRO A 802 28.00 -25.12 -40.39
C PRO A 802 28.48 -24.30 -39.17
N ILE A 803 29.67 -23.70 -39.29
CA ILE A 803 30.16 -22.76 -38.26
C ILE A 803 29.40 -21.43 -38.32
N PRO A 804 29.27 -20.69 -37.21
CA PRO A 804 28.49 -19.46 -37.18
C PRO A 804 29.05 -18.37 -38.12
N PRO A 805 28.19 -17.66 -38.89
CA PRO A 805 28.63 -16.66 -39.87
C PRO A 805 29.46 -15.50 -39.27
N TYR A 806 29.16 -15.12 -38.03
CA TYR A 806 29.85 -14.02 -37.33
C TYR A 806 31.34 -14.29 -37.03
N LEU A 807 31.82 -15.53 -37.22
CA LEU A 807 33.25 -15.84 -37.08
C LEU A 807 34.09 -15.30 -38.24
N HIS A 808 33.45 -14.96 -39.37
CA HIS A 808 34.08 -14.43 -40.58
C HIS A 808 35.29 -15.27 -41.04
N ARG A 809 35.14 -16.60 -41.04
CA ARG A 809 36.11 -17.57 -41.57
C ARG A 809 35.39 -18.76 -42.18
N LYS A 810 36.11 -19.56 -42.97
CA LYS A 810 35.65 -20.87 -43.45
C LYS A 810 35.84 -21.94 -42.36
N ASP A 811 35.05 -22.99 -42.45
CA ASP A 811 35.23 -24.21 -41.67
C ASP A 811 36.53 -24.92 -42.05
N GLU A 812 37.12 -25.61 -41.08
CA GLU A 812 38.33 -26.43 -41.20
C GLU A 812 38.06 -27.84 -40.68
N GLU A 813 38.82 -28.85 -41.11
CA GLU A 813 38.67 -30.24 -40.64
C GLU A 813 38.67 -30.40 -39.11
N LYS A 814 39.41 -29.53 -38.40
CA LYS A 814 39.45 -29.54 -36.93
C LYS A 814 38.13 -29.10 -36.29
N ASP A 815 37.28 -28.36 -37.01
CA ASP A 815 35.98 -27.91 -36.51
C ASP A 815 35.00 -29.08 -36.34
N LYS A 816 35.13 -30.16 -37.13
CA LYS A 816 34.32 -31.39 -36.97
C LYS A 816 34.35 -31.93 -35.54
N GLU A 817 35.54 -31.94 -34.95
CA GLU A 817 35.75 -32.36 -33.57
C GLU A 817 35.60 -31.19 -32.58
N ALA A 818 36.22 -30.03 -32.87
CA ALA A 818 36.29 -28.91 -31.94
C ALA A 818 34.95 -28.18 -31.71
N TYR A 819 34.02 -28.26 -32.68
CA TYR A 819 32.68 -27.68 -32.62
C TYR A 819 31.63 -28.65 -32.07
N ASN A 820 32.05 -29.76 -31.48
CA ASN A 820 31.20 -30.63 -30.67
C ASN A 820 31.69 -30.68 -29.22
N ASN A 821 30.74 -30.80 -28.28
CA ASN A 821 31.05 -31.03 -26.86
C ASN A 821 31.70 -32.41 -26.68
N THR A 822 32.57 -32.57 -25.68
CA THR A 822 33.23 -33.86 -25.39
C THR A 822 32.25 -34.99 -25.11
N TYR A 823 31.07 -34.65 -24.60
CA TYR A 823 29.98 -35.57 -24.26
C TYR A 823 28.86 -35.62 -25.31
N ALA A 824 29.06 -35.07 -26.51
CA ALA A 824 28.04 -35.08 -27.56
C ALA A 824 27.79 -36.52 -28.07
N ALA A 825 26.53 -36.95 -28.07
CA ALA A 825 26.16 -38.33 -28.40
C ALA A 825 25.02 -38.40 -29.42
N ASN A 826 23.97 -37.58 -29.28
CA ASN A 826 22.74 -37.69 -30.05
C ASN A 826 22.77 -36.78 -31.29
N ALA A 827 22.96 -37.37 -32.47
CA ALA A 827 22.98 -36.63 -33.73
C ALA A 827 21.62 -35.99 -34.05
N GLY A 828 21.65 -34.72 -34.45
CA GLY A 828 20.41 -34.02 -34.84
C GLY A 828 20.46 -32.49 -34.74
N SER A 829 21.59 -31.89 -34.34
CA SER A 829 21.73 -30.44 -34.33
C SER A 829 22.44 -29.92 -35.58
N VAL A 830 22.07 -28.72 -36.02
CA VAL A 830 22.80 -27.94 -37.01
C VAL A 830 23.83 -27.04 -36.32
N ALA A 831 23.57 -26.58 -35.10
CA ALA A 831 24.50 -25.76 -34.33
C ALA A 831 24.88 -26.39 -32.99
N ALA A 832 26.10 -26.15 -32.53
CA ALA A 832 26.58 -26.72 -31.28
C ALA A 832 25.92 -26.04 -30.07
N PRO A 833 25.60 -26.77 -29.00
CA PRO A 833 25.30 -26.17 -27.70
C PRO A 833 26.59 -25.61 -27.10
N THR A 834 26.95 -24.39 -27.49
CA THR A 834 28.30 -23.82 -27.33
C THR A 834 28.75 -23.66 -25.88
N ALA A 835 27.82 -23.56 -24.92
CA ALA A 835 28.13 -23.46 -23.50
C ALA A 835 28.90 -24.67 -22.96
N GLY A 836 28.76 -25.82 -23.62
CA GLY A 836 29.46 -27.04 -23.29
C GLY A 836 30.90 -27.13 -23.80
N LEU A 837 31.32 -26.26 -24.72
CA LEU A 837 32.61 -26.41 -25.43
C LEU A 837 33.83 -26.21 -24.51
N HIS A 838 33.61 -25.71 -23.31
CA HIS A 838 34.63 -25.45 -22.30
C HIS A 838 34.94 -26.67 -21.42
N PHE A 839 34.11 -27.71 -21.45
CA PHE A 839 34.27 -28.89 -20.61
C PHE A 839 35.26 -29.89 -21.22
N THR A 840 36.10 -30.48 -20.37
CA THR A 840 37.02 -31.56 -20.74
C THR A 840 36.62 -32.86 -20.03
N GLU A 841 37.12 -34.00 -20.49
CA GLU A 841 36.88 -35.29 -19.82
C GLU A 841 37.34 -35.25 -18.36
N GLU A 842 38.48 -34.61 -18.08
CA GLU A 842 39.01 -34.52 -16.71
C GLU A 842 38.10 -33.73 -15.76
N VAL A 843 37.47 -32.65 -16.25
CA VAL A 843 36.51 -31.87 -15.45
C VAL A 843 35.24 -32.66 -15.18
N LEU A 844 34.75 -33.43 -16.16
CA LEU A 844 33.56 -34.27 -16.00
C LEU A 844 33.83 -35.44 -15.04
N ASP A 845 35.01 -36.05 -15.12
CA ASP A 845 35.46 -37.09 -14.20
C ASP A 845 35.57 -36.56 -12.76
N GLU A 846 36.04 -35.33 -12.56
CA GLU A 846 36.11 -34.69 -11.23
C GLU A 846 34.72 -34.41 -10.64
N ILE A 847 33.74 -34.08 -11.50
CA ILE A 847 32.34 -33.83 -11.09
C ILE A 847 31.62 -35.13 -10.74
N GLY A 848 31.92 -36.22 -11.45
CA GLY A 848 31.31 -37.53 -11.26
C GLY A 848 30.01 -37.72 -12.05
N SER A 849 29.89 -38.86 -12.70
CA SER A 849 28.75 -39.22 -13.56
C SER A 849 27.40 -39.20 -12.84
N GLU A 850 27.36 -39.45 -11.53
CA GLU A 850 26.14 -39.44 -10.73
C GLU A 850 25.59 -38.03 -10.45
N ASN A 851 26.39 -37.00 -10.71
CA ASN A 851 26.02 -35.59 -10.59
C ASN A 851 25.78 -34.94 -11.96
N CYS A 852 25.71 -35.73 -13.04
CA CYS A 852 25.50 -35.26 -14.40
C CYS A 852 24.22 -35.88 -14.98
N SER A 853 23.43 -35.08 -15.67
CA SER A 853 22.33 -35.55 -16.49
C SER A 853 22.37 -34.94 -17.88
N TYR A 854 21.93 -35.72 -18.86
CA TYR A 854 21.99 -35.37 -20.27
C TYR A 854 20.58 -35.32 -20.87
N LEU A 855 20.34 -34.29 -21.67
CA LEU A 855 19.16 -34.13 -22.49
C LEU A 855 19.59 -33.70 -23.89
N SER A 856 18.74 -33.88 -24.88
CA SER A 856 18.98 -33.37 -26.23
C SER A 856 17.96 -32.28 -26.55
N LEU A 857 18.42 -31.10 -26.94
CA LEU A 857 17.63 -30.12 -27.70
C LEU A 857 18.35 -29.91 -29.03
N HIS A 858 17.70 -30.29 -30.11
CA HIS A 858 18.24 -30.19 -31.45
C HIS A 858 18.17 -28.74 -31.95
N VAL A 859 19.34 -28.12 -32.11
CA VAL A 859 19.45 -26.69 -32.42
C VAL A 859 19.46 -26.50 -33.94
N GLY A 860 18.49 -25.76 -34.46
CA GLY A 860 18.43 -25.40 -35.89
C GLY A 860 19.32 -24.19 -36.25
N ALA A 861 19.56 -23.98 -37.55
CA ALA A 861 20.34 -22.85 -38.06
C ALA A 861 19.69 -21.48 -37.77
N GLY A 862 18.38 -21.46 -37.49
CA GLY A 862 17.66 -20.26 -37.08
C GLY A 862 18.22 -19.59 -35.82
N THR A 863 19.00 -20.30 -34.99
CA THR A 863 19.75 -19.73 -33.86
C THR A 863 20.75 -18.64 -34.27
N PHE A 864 21.19 -18.63 -35.53
CA PHE A 864 22.12 -17.61 -36.05
C PHE A 864 21.43 -16.31 -36.44
N LYS A 865 20.09 -16.27 -36.44
CA LYS A 865 19.34 -15.08 -36.86
C LYS A 865 19.24 -14.07 -35.70
N PRO A 866 19.68 -12.81 -35.89
CA PRO A 866 19.48 -11.77 -34.89
C PRO A 866 17.99 -11.42 -34.71
N VAL A 867 17.63 -10.91 -33.53
CA VAL A 867 16.29 -10.40 -33.23
C VAL A 867 16.15 -9.01 -33.85
N MET A 868 15.48 -8.94 -35.01
CA MET A 868 15.36 -7.70 -35.79
C MET A 868 14.13 -6.85 -35.46
N VAL A 869 13.25 -7.33 -34.57
CA VAL A 869 12.06 -6.60 -34.14
C VAL A 869 12.41 -5.62 -33.03
N LYS A 870 11.69 -4.48 -32.98
CA LYS A 870 11.91 -3.47 -31.93
C LYS A 870 11.49 -3.97 -30.55
N ASP A 871 10.40 -4.74 -30.51
CA ASP A 871 9.86 -5.36 -29.31
C ASP A 871 10.14 -6.87 -29.36
N ALA A 872 10.83 -7.40 -28.36
CA ALA A 872 11.16 -8.82 -28.30
C ALA A 872 9.91 -9.72 -28.34
N ARG A 873 8.74 -9.22 -27.89
CA ARG A 873 7.47 -9.97 -27.92
C ARG A 873 7.00 -10.30 -29.33
N ASP A 874 7.39 -9.49 -30.32
CA ASP A 874 7.05 -9.69 -31.73
C ASP A 874 8.00 -10.66 -32.44
N HIS A 875 9.06 -11.12 -31.76
CA HIS A 875 10.00 -12.09 -32.32
C HIS A 875 9.38 -13.48 -32.29
N ALA A 876 9.12 -14.06 -33.47
CA ALA A 876 8.65 -15.43 -33.56
C ALA A 876 9.79 -16.41 -33.22
N MET A 877 9.68 -17.09 -32.07
CA MET A 877 10.63 -18.14 -31.70
C MET A 877 10.52 -19.34 -32.64
N HIS A 878 11.65 -19.88 -33.05
CA HIS A 878 11.69 -21.12 -33.79
C HIS A 878 11.48 -22.31 -32.84
N ALA A 879 10.59 -23.22 -33.24
CA ALA A 879 10.25 -24.41 -32.49
C ALA A 879 11.33 -25.49 -32.65
N GLU A 880 12.01 -25.85 -31.58
CA GLU A 880 13.07 -26.85 -31.55
C GLU A 880 12.58 -28.16 -30.92
N THR A 881 13.10 -29.29 -31.41
CA THR A 881 12.74 -30.63 -30.90
C THR A 881 13.67 -31.02 -29.76
N PHE A 882 13.11 -31.53 -28.66
CA PHE A 882 13.87 -32.11 -27.55
C PHE A 882 13.55 -33.59 -27.36
N ALA A 883 14.52 -34.30 -26.80
CA ALA A 883 14.41 -35.67 -26.34
C ALA A 883 15.12 -35.82 -24.98
N VAL A 884 14.43 -36.36 -23.99
CA VAL A 884 14.96 -36.55 -22.63
C VAL A 884 14.69 -37.98 -22.18
N PRO A 885 15.73 -38.79 -21.94
CA PRO A 885 15.56 -40.11 -21.35
C PRO A 885 14.88 -40.02 -19.98
N VAL A 886 13.90 -40.89 -19.73
CA VAL A 886 13.17 -40.92 -18.45
C VAL A 886 14.13 -41.13 -17.28
N LYS A 887 15.16 -41.96 -17.46
CA LYS A 887 16.24 -42.16 -16.48
C LYS A 887 16.94 -40.85 -16.09
N GLU A 888 17.25 -39.98 -17.05
CA GLU A 888 17.94 -38.72 -16.77
C GLU A 888 17.03 -37.74 -16.03
N LEU A 889 15.75 -37.66 -16.40
CA LEU A 889 14.78 -36.86 -15.66
C LEU A 889 14.59 -37.39 -14.22
N LYS A 890 14.61 -38.71 -14.01
CA LYS A 890 14.62 -39.32 -12.67
C LYS A 890 15.87 -38.95 -11.86
N ASN A 891 17.05 -38.93 -12.47
CA ASN A 891 18.28 -38.47 -11.81
C ASN A 891 18.16 -37.02 -11.34
N ILE A 892 17.60 -36.14 -12.17
CA ILE A 892 17.32 -34.73 -11.81
C ILE A 892 16.33 -34.67 -10.64
N ILE A 893 15.23 -35.45 -10.67
CA ILE A 893 14.27 -35.51 -9.55
C ILE A 893 14.96 -35.96 -8.25
N VAL A 894 15.85 -36.96 -8.31
CA VAL A 894 16.62 -37.42 -7.15
C VAL A 894 17.53 -36.31 -6.61
N ALA A 895 18.24 -35.59 -7.48
CA ALA A 895 19.06 -34.46 -7.08
C ALA A 895 18.24 -33.33 -6.43
N LEU A 896 17.07 -33.02 -7.00
CA LEU A 896 16.13 -32.03 -6.46
C LEU A 896 15.60 -32.42 -5.09
N LYS A 897 15.22 -33.69 -4.88
CA LYS A 897 14.80 -34.22 -3.57
C LYS A 897 15.93 -34.19 -2.55
N ALA A 898 17.18 -34.35 -2.99
CA ALA A 898 18.37 -34.21 -2.17
C ALA A 898 18.80 -32.75 -1.95
N GLN A 899 18.04 -31.77 -2.47
CA GLN A 899 18.32 -30.33 -2.38
C GLN A 899 19.69 -29.94 -2.96
N LYS A 900 20.19 -30.68 -3.96
CA LYS A 900 21.37 -30.27 -4.72
C LYS A 900 20.98 -29.09 -5.64
N PRO A 901 21.77 -28.01 -5.69
CA PRO A 901 21.56 -26.94 -6.67
C PRO A 901 21.69 -27.50 -8.11
N LEU A 902 20.81 -27.09 -9.01
CA LEU A 902 20.91 -27.41 -10.43
C LEU A 902 21.74 -26.35 -11.17
N ILE A 903 22.89 -26.77 -11.67
CA ILE A 903 23.70 -25.98 -12.60
C ILE A 903 23.36 -26.43 -14.02
N VAL A 904 22.77 -25.54 -14.80
CA VAL A 904 22.32 -25.86 -16.16
C VAL A 904 23.27 -25.22 -17.17
N VAL A 905 23.76 -26.04 -18.09
CA VAL A 905 24.77 -25.64 -19.07
C VAL A 905 24.09 -25.30 -20.39
N GLY A 906 24.07 -24.00 -20.70
CA GLY A 906 23.54 -23.43 -21.94
C GLY A 906 22.06 -23.10 -21.90
N THR A 907 21.68 -22.12 -22.73
CA THR A 907 20.29 -21.66 -22.92
C THR A 907 19.37 -22.75 -23.45
N THR A 908 19.90 -23.68 -24.25
CA THR A 908 19.16 -24.82 -24.78
C THR A 908 18.67 -25.73 -23.66
N SER A 909 19.56 -26.08 -22.73
CA SER A 909 19.23 -26.95 -21.60
C SER A 909 18.25 -26.27 -20.65
N SER A 910 18.42 -24.97 -20.43
CA SER A 910 17.48 -24.17 -19.65
C SER A 910 16.08 -24.16 -20.27
N ARG A 911 15.96 -23.87 -21.58
CA ARG A 911 14.67 -23.88 -22.27
C ARG A 911 14.00 -25.24 -22.23
N THR A 912 14.74 -26.34 -22.40
CA THR A 912 14.18 -27.69 -22.30
C THR A 912 13.62 -27.97 -20.90
N LEU A 913 14.39 -27.71 -19.84
CA LEU A 913 13.94 -27.97 -18.47
C LEU A 913 12.75 -27.11 -18.05
N GLU A 914 12.79 -25.82 -18.38
CA GLU A 914 11.68 -24.89 -18.15
C GLU A 914 10.44 -25.32 -18.96
N SER A 915 10.63 -25.83 -20.18
CA SER A 915 9.52 -26.34 -20.98
C SER A 915 8.91 -27.61 -20.39
N LEU A 916 9.75 -28.55 -19.93
CA LEU A 916 9.29 -29.76 -19.23
C LEU A 916 8.52 -29.40 -17.95
N PHE A 917 8.93 -28.36 -17.23
CA PHE A 917 8.17 -27.88 -16.07
C PHE A 917 6.74 -27.50 -16.47
N TRP A 918 6.58 -26.66 -17.50
CA TRP A 918 5.27 -26.22 -17.96
C TRP A 918 4.44 -27.34 -18.60
N CYS A 919 5.06 -28.29 -19.31
CA CYS A 919 4.39 -29.51 -19.78
C CYS A 919 3.89 -30.37 -18.59
N GLY A 920 4.68 -30.48 -17.53
CA GLY A 920 4.25 -31.11 -16.28
C GLY A 920 3.04 -30.42 -15.66
N VAL A 921 3.04 -29.08 -15.64
CA VAL A 921 1.89 -28.27 -15.20
C VAL A 921 0.67 -28.54 -16.09
N LYS A 922 0.81 -28.58 -17.42
CA LYS A 922 -0.28 -28.93 -18.36
C LYS A 922 -0.89 -30.29 -18.03
N ARG A 923 -0.03 -31.29 -17.77
CA ARG A 923 -0.45 -32.64 -17.42
C ARG A 923 -1.19 -32.71 -16.10
N ILE A 924 -0.68 -32.07 -15.05
CA ILE A 924 -1.35 -31.97 -13.74
C ILE A 924 -2.73 -31.31 -13.87
N ARG A 925 -2.85 -30.31 -14.74
CA ARG A 925 -4.10 -29.57 -14.99
C ARG A 925 -5.04 -30.25 -15.99
N GLY A 926 -4.66 -31.40 -16.55
CA GLY A 926 -5.47 -32.15 -17.53
C GLY A 926 -5.65 -31.42 -18.86
N LEU A 927 -4.74 -30.50 -19.21
CA LEU A 927 -4.80 -29.69 -20.43
C LEU A 927 -4.16 -30.37 -21.66
N ASP A 928 -3.36 -31.42 -21.44
CA ASP A 928 -2.78 -32.20 -22.53
C ASP A 928 -3.82 -33.15 -23.14
N LYS A 929 -4.17 -32.88 -24.41
CA LYS A 929 -5.13 -33.69 -25.17
C LYS A 929 -4.47 -34.82 -25.96
N ASN A 930 -3.15 -34.81 -26.09
CA ASN A 930 -2.38 -35.80 -26.85
C ASN A 930 -1.15 -36.24 -26.05
N ILE A 931 -1.11 -37.51 -25.66
CA ILE A 931 -0.10 -38.06 -24.73
C ILE A 931 1.24 -38.31 -25.44
N ASP A 932 1.24 -38.40 -26.77
CA ASP A 932 2.34 -38.98 -27.54
C ASP A 932 3.40 -37.95 -27.98
N GLU A 933 3.15 -36.64 -27.88
CA GLU A 933 4.15 -35.61 -28.26
C GLU A 933 3.97 -34.33 -27.42
N LEU A 934 4.95 -34.03 -26.55
CA LEU A 934 4.89 -32.82 -25.71
C LEU A 934 5.14 -31.58 -26.56
N SER A 935 4.40 -30.50 -26.27
CA SER A 935 4.64 -29.21 -26.91
C SER A 935 4.43 -28.05 -25.96
N LEU A 936 5.28 -27.04 -26.08
CA LEU A 936 5.11 -25.76 -25.43
C LEU A 936 5.34 -24.60 -26.41
N ASP A 937 4.29 -23.82 -26.63
CA ASP A 937 4.37 -22.62 -27.45
C ASP A 937 5.03 -21.45 -26.71
N GLN A 938 5.48 -20.46 -27.48
CA GLN A 938 6.34 -19.35 -27.04
C GLN A 938 5.90 -18.62 -25.76
N PHE A 939 4.59 -18.40 -25.61
CA PHE A 939 3.99 -17.71 -24.46
C PHE A 939 2.92 -18.56 -23.75
N GLU A 940 2.88 -19.87 -24.00
CA GLU A 940 1.89 -20.77 -23.38
C GLU A 940 2.08 -20.88 -21.86
N TRP A 941 3.28 -20.61 -21.36
CA TRP A 941 3.57 -20.53 -19.93
C TRP A 941 2.77 -19.45 -19.21
N VAL A 942 2.40 -18.35 -19.89
CA VAL A 942 1.69 -17.20 -19.30
C VAL A 942 0.36 -17.62 -18.69
N PRO A 943 -0.59 -18.22 -19.44
CA PRO A 943 -1.84 -18.68 -18.85
C PRO A 943 -1.66 -19.92 -17.97
N LEU A 944 -0.59 -20.70 -18.15
CA LEU A 944 -0.27 -21.84 -17.28
C LEU A 944 0.17 -21.40 -15.88
N SER A 945 0.78 -20.23 -15.76
CA SER A 945 1.24 -19.64 -14.49
C SER A 945 0.11 -19.15 -13.58
N VAL A 946 -1.12 -19.07 -14.08
CA VAL A 946 -2.29 -18.54 -13.34
C VAL A 946 -2.99 -19.64 -12.53
N GLY A 947 -3.47 -19.28 -11.34
CA GLY A 947 -4.25 -20.18 -10.49
C GLY A 947 -3.42 -21.34 -9.95
N GLU A 948 -3.90 -22.57 -10.12
CA GLU A 948 -3.27 -23.78 -9.57
C GLU A 948 -1.83 -24.00 -10.10
N GLY A 949 -1.54 -23.56 -11.33
CA GLY A 949 -0.21 -23.70 -11.93
C GLY A 949 0.89 -22.93 -11.20
N ARG A 950 0.55 -21.85 -10.48
CA ARG A 950 1.50 -21.02 -9.72
C ARG A 950 2.20 -21.80 -8.60
N ASN A 951 1.52 -22.78 -8.02
CA ASN A 951 1.96 -23.50 -6.84
C ASN A 951 2.52 -24.90 -7.16
N VAL A 952 2.68 -25.24 -8.44
CA VAL A 952 3.24 -26.52 -8.85
C VAL A 952 4.75 -26.51 -8.59
N SER A 953 5.22 -27.45 -7.78
CA SER A 953 6.66 -27.61 -7.56
C SER A 953 7.35 -28.25 -8.77
N ARG A 954 8.61 -27.90 -9.02
CA ARG A 954 9.44 -28.52 -10.08
C ARG A 954 9.52 -30.05 -9.99
N ILE A 955 9.48 -30.61 -8.76
CA ILE A 955 9.44 -32.06 -8.55
C ILE A 955 8.11 -32.63 -9.04
N ALA A 956 6.98 -32.06 -8.62
CA ALA A 956 5.65 -32.53 -9.00
C ALA A 956 5.43 -32.46 -10.52
N ALA A 957 5.87 -31.37 -11.16
CA ALA A 957 5.81 -31.22 -12.60
C ALA A 957 6.56 -32.33 -13.34
N PHE A 958 7.81 -32.62 -12.94
CA PHE A 958 8.59 -33.68 -13.56
C PHE A 958 8.06 -35.08 -13.24
N GLU A 959 7.57 -35.32 -12.03
CA GLU A 959 6.94 -36.59 -11.64
C GLU A 959 5.70 -36.89 -12.48
N ALA A 960 4.87 -35.87 -12.77
CA ALA A 960 3.69 -36.02 -13.62
C ALA A 960 4.06 -36.46 -15.04
N LEU A 961 5.19 -35.99 -15.59
CA LEU A 961 5.64 -36.37 -16.93
C LEU A 961 6.14 -37.82 -17.03
N ILE A 962 6.77 -38.34 -15.98
CA ILE A 962 7.31 -39.70 -15.97
C ILE A 962 6.34 -40.76 -15.42
N GLU A 963 5.16 -40.35 -14.97
CA GLU A 963 4.17 -41.25 -14.41
C GLU A 963 3.76 -42.32 -15.43
N GLY A 964 4.04 -43.58 -15.09
CA GLY A 964 3.73 -44.74 -15.93
C GLY A 964 4.82 -45.12 -16.94
N LEU A 965 5.94 -44.38 -17.02
CA LEU A 965 7.03 -44.65 -17.96
C LEU A 965 8.20 -45.43 -17.33
N GLY A 966 8.76 -46.37 -18.09
CA GLY A 966 9.98 -47.12 -17.76
C GLY A 966 11.26 -46.30 -17.90
N ASP A 967 12.38 -46.78 -17.33
CA ASP A 967 13.67 -46.07 -17.37
C ASP A 967 14.27 -45.98 -18.78
N ASP A 968 13.97 -46.95 -19.66
CA ASP A 968 14.48 -47.03 -21.03
C ASP A 968 13.65 -46.20 -22.03
N GLU A 969 12.58 -45.53 -21.57
CA GLU A 969 11.72 -44.70 -22.41
C GLU A 969 12.28 -43.27 -22.56
N VAL A 970 11.86 -42.58 -23.62
CA VAL A 970 12.29 -41.22 -23.95
C VAL A 970 11.07 -40.31 -24.05
N ILE A 971 11.13 -39.18 -23.36
CA ILE A 971 10.15 -38.10 -23.49
C ILE A 971 10.61 -37.21 -24.62
N SER A 972 9.79 -37.08 -25.67
CA SER A 972 10.08 -36.22 -26.81
C SER A 972 9.02 -35.14 -26.99
N GLY A 973 9.41 -34.03 -27.62
CA GLY A 973 8.51 -32.92 -27.85
C GLY A 973 9.17 -31.74 -28.52
N ARG A 974 8.42 -30.64 -28.61
CA ARG A 974 8.87 -29.38 -29.21
C ARG A 974 8.69 -28.20 -28.27
N THR A 975 9.63 -27.25 -28.32
CA THR A 975 9.52 -26.02 -27.55
C THR A 975 9.82 -24.80 -28.41
N SER A 976 8.99 -23.78 -28.28
CA SER A 976 9.25 -22.43 -28.80
C SER A 976 9.40 -21.42 -27.66
N LEU A 977 9.63 -21.88 -26.42
CA LEU A 977 9.57 -21.06 -25.20
C LEU A 977 10.43 -19.79 -25.32
N MET A 978 9.79 -18.61 -25.17
CA MET A 978 10.47 -17.33 -25.00
C MET A 978 10.64 -17.05 -23.51
N ILE A 979 11.90 -16.89 -23.09
CA ILE A 979 12.27 -16.45 -21.75
C ILE A 979 12.77 -15.01 -21.89
N ALA A 980 11.98 -14.06 -21.39
CA ALA A 980 12.28 -12.63 -21.49
C ALA A 980 11.83 -11.86 -20.23
N PRO A 981 12.59 -10.82 -19.82
CA PRO A 981 12.22 -9.92 -18.75
C PRO A 981 11.11 -8.94 -19.20
N PRO A 982 10.40 -8.30 -18.26
CA PRO A 982 10.39 -8.57 -16.82
C PRO A 982 9.49 -9.74 -16.42
N TYR A 983 8.93 -10.47 -17.38
CA TYR A 983 7.76 -11.33 -17.14
C TYR A 983 8.06 -12.78 -16.81
N TYR A 984 9.15 -13.36 -17.34
CA TYR A 984 9.47 -14.77 -17.11
C TYR A 984 10.31 -14.96 -15.84
N GLU A 985 9.85 -15.83 -14.94
CA GLU A 985 10.61 -16.28 -13.78
C GLU A 985 11.08 -17.73 -13.99
N PHE A 986 12.34 -18.02 -13.64
CA PHE A 986 12.87 -19.37 -13.72
C PHE A 986 12.29 -20.27 -12.62
N HIS A 987 11.83 -21.46 -13.01
CA HIS A 987 11.22 -22.44 -12.10
C HIS A 987 12.13 -23.61 -11.75
N VAL A 988 13.09 -23.94 -12.62
CA VAL A 988 13.93 -25.13 -12.47
C VAL A 988 15.40 -24.76 -12.25
N VAL A 989 15.92 -23.77 -12.97
CA VAL A 989 17.36 -23.46 -13.03
C VAL A 989 17.80 -22.66 -11.80
N ASP A 990 18.75 -23.19 -11.02
CA ASP A 990 19.34 -22.47 -9.87
C ASP A 990 20.59 -21.67 -10.27
N HIS A 991 21.40 -22.20 -11.19
CA HIS A 991 22.61 -21.58 -11.71
C HIS A 991 22.72 -21.82 -13.21
N LEU A 992 23.05 -20.77 -13.97
CA LEU A 992 23.23 -20.82 -15.42
C LEU A 992 24.70 -20.71 -15.79
N VAL A 993 25.19 -21.62 -16.63
CA VAL A 993 26.49 -21.51 -17.32
C VAL A 993 26.22 -21.25 -18.79
N THR A 994 26.73 -20.13 -19.31
CA THR A 994 26.54 -19.76 -20.70
C THR A 994 27.74 -18.97 -21.22
N ASN A 995 27.77 -18.74 -22.53
CA ASN A 995 28.83 -18.00 -23.21
C ASN A 995 28.35 -16.58 -23.51
N PHE A 996 29.30 -15.66 -23.68
CA PHE A 996 29.00 -14.39 -24.33
C PHE A 996 28.66 -14.64 -25.79
N HIS A 997 27.55 -14.06 -26.24
CA HIS A 997 27.02 -14.23 -27.59
C HIS A 997 26.89 -12.88 -28.29
N ALA A 998 26.73 -12.89 -29.61
CA ALA A 998 26.47 -11.69 -30.40
C ALA A 998 25.32 -10.84 -29.81
N PRO A 999 25.40 -9.50 -29.92
CA PRO A 999 24.33 -8.61 -29.49
C PRO A 999 23.02 -8.91 -30.25
N ASP A 1000 21.91 -8.36 -29.76
CA ASP A 1000 20.59 -8.50 -30.38
C ASP A 1000 20.10 -9.96 -30.48
N SER A 1001 20.44 -10.80 -29.49
CA SER A 1001 20.08 -12.22 -29.44
C SER A 1001 19.10 -12.54 -28.31
N THR A 1002 18.31 -13.60 -28.48
CA THR A 1002 17.38 -14.11 -27.45
C THR A 1002 18.10 -14.59 -26.19
N LEU A 1003 19.39 -14.93 -26.29
CA LEU A 1003 20.23 -15.25 -25.15
C LEU A 1003 20.35 -14.09 -24.16
N MET A 1004 20.46 -12.84 -24.64
CA MET A 1004 20.56 -11.68 -23.76
C MET A 1004 19.29 -11.48 -22.94
N LEU A 1005 18.12 -11.69 -23.56
CA LEU A 1005 16.83 -11.67 -22.87
C LEU A 1005 16.76 -12.76 -21.79
N LEU A 1006 17.19 -13.98 -22.12
CA LEU A 1006 17.18 -15.09 -21.16
C LEU A 1006 18.09 -14.82 -19.95
N VAL A 1007 19.31 -14.33 -20.20
CA VAL A 1007 20.27 -14.00 -19.13
C VAL A 1007 19.76 -12.85 -18.27
N SER A 1008 19.17 -11.81 -18.88
CA SER A 1008 18.56 -10.71 -18.13
C SER A 1008 17.37 -11.18 -17.27
N ALA A 1009 16.50 -12.04 -17.80
CA ALA A 1009 15.42 -12.65 -17.03
C ALA A 1009 15.95 -13.48 -15.85
N PHE A 1010 17.06 -14.22 -16.05
CA PHE A 1010 17.71 -15.01 -15.00
C PHE A 1010 18.29 -14.13 -13.88
N LEU A 1011 18.91 -12.99 -14.24
CA LEU A 1011 19.48 -12.04 -13.29
C LEU A 1011 18.43 -11.12 -12.63
N LYS A 1012 17.18 -11.17 -13.08
CA LYS A 1012 16.08 -10.28 -12.65
C LYS A 1012 16.39 -8.80 -12.84
N ASP A 1013 17.19 -8.46 -13.86
CA ASP A 1013 17.55 -7.09 -14.17
C ASP A 1013 16.61 -6.52 -15.24
N SER A 1014 15.76 -5.57 -14.85
CA SER A 1014 14.83 -4.88 -15.74
C SER A 1014 15.41 -3.60 -16.35
N SER A 1015 16.65 -3.22 -16.00
CA SER A 1015 17.26 -1.96 -16.43
C SER A 1015 18.00 -2.02 -17.78
N GLY A 1016 18.22 -3.23 -18.32
CA GLY A 1016 18.91 -3.47 -19.59
C GLY A 1016 20.30 -4.03 -19.37
#